data_AF-A0A0D2PS63-F1
#
_entry.id   AF-A0A0D2PS63-F1
#
_cell.length_a   1.000
_cell.length_b   1.000
_cell.length_c   1.000
_cell.angle_alpha   90.00
_cell.angle_beta   90.00
_cell.angle_gamma   90.00
#
_symmetry.space_group_name_H-M   'P 1'
#
loop_
_entity.id
_entity.type
_entity.pdbx_description
1 polymer ?
#
loop_
_entity_poly.entity_id
_entity_poly.type
_entity_poly.pdbx_seq_one_letter_code
_entity_poly.pdbx_strand_id
1 'polypeptide(L)'
;MFQSLCGTQTYKNVVVLTTFWDQVEPEVGARREAQLQSNFFKEVIQGGARFMRHNRTPKSAGALLSHVFNNLVPVTTQIQIEMGKEGKSLVDTAAGGVQQEEIERVVAKHKKEMADLKAELEAIKQSNTAARRELEEERSKLRQQLARWESEKAELKEGLDKERGARQKLEADIATERENHKKWRQEQELKFDARSNTINKAPQKTAAIQPTVRGLGVGYTENIDLKLIYIGNPNAYQFAQSEQYPPYLKSIPRKDRMSIFDIFNFSALTETAATLLFGSPTSPSMQSVYQIVARNRELHTKSRESARNGRPDFKPDMHFNKNIGLRDDWYTDAAFGQQQFTGTNATTITLAPQRWIEEFKTVSNVQQRADVASLLTDHPGSIFIQDYSDFRSAMGVSPSYEFTSDGRYGCSSVVLFHLEPEGKLHPLAITLDYKGSMKESVAIFNRRISSTIPGDEAEDWPWRYAKMCAQCSDWLRHEVAIHLVNTHLVEEVIIVSVNRAFDPSHIVFRLLEPHWSTTLPLNAAARETLVPKIIIPLTGFTPKQTYAFLKDSYSKFEWTALYIPNDLNRRGFPIEDLDKHKYHNYGYARNISRMWNILRRFVQTVLEDAYPGGDAQVASDRSVFAFYQDVRSSSGGQLSSFPDVKTLDELIDFVTMCIHIASPQHTAVNYLQQYYQTFIPNRPSALFSRLPQSLAALQKFTEDDVLSALPIRRPREWWIMAHVPYLLSFEMPQDSTILHYATTASNSRSNPSAIRKAAGALRNDLDVFSRDVYRYSLELDDQQTPYEVLDPGRTAISILI
;
A
#
# COMPACT_ATOMS: atom_id res chain seq x y z
N MET A 1 20.76 -16.94 21.97
CA MET A 1 19.75 -16.00 21.41
C MET A 1 18.79 -15.46 22.46
N PHE A 2 17.94 -16.26 23.12
CA PHE A 2 16.99 -15.76 24.15
C PHE A 2 17.67 -14.96 25.27
N GLN A 3 18.80 -15.45 25.80
CA GLN A 3 19.63 -14.74 26.76
C GLN A 3 20.12 -13.38 26.25
N SER A 4 20.56 -13.31 24.99
CA SER A 4 21.09 -12.10 24.37
C SER A 4 20.01 -11.05 24.11
N LEU A 5 18.79 -11.49 23.79
CA LEU A 5 17.64 -10.61 23.55
C LEU A 5 17.06 -10.07 24.86
N CYS A 6 16.85 -10.94 25.84
CA CYS A 6 16.12 -10.60 27.05
C CYS A 6 17.03 -10.16 28.19
N GLY A 7 18.27 -10.68 28.26
CA GLY A 7 19.18 -10.47 29.38
C GLY A 7 18.85 -11.37 30.57
N THR A 8 19.86 -11.82 31.30
CA THR A 8 19.70 -12.74 32.44
C THR A 8 18.86 -12.15 33.58
N GLN A 9 18.81 -10.82 33.69
CA GLN A 9 17.98 -10.11 34.68
C GLN A 9 16.48 -10.31 34.49
N THR A 10 16.05 -10.74 33.30
CA THR A 10 14.64 -11.02 32.99
C THR A 10 14.23 -12.45 33.35
N TYR A 11 15.16 -13.32 33.75
CA TYR A 11 14.86 -14.72 34.04
C TYR A 11 13.90 -14.90 35.22
N LYS A 12 13.94 -14.01 36.21
CA LYS A 12 12.94 -13.95 37.29
C LYS A 12 11.50 -13.71 36.82
N ASN A 13 11.32 -13.24 35.58
CA ASN A 13 10.03 -13.05 34.92
C ASN A 13 9.66 -14.18 33.96
N VAL A 14 10.44 -15.25 33.91
CA VAL A 14 10.20 -16.40 33.03
C VAL A 14 9.52 -17.51 33.83
N VAL A 15 8.44 -18.04 33.27
CA VAL A 15 7.81 -19.26 33.77
C VAL A 15 8.02 -20.37 32.75
N VAL A 16 8.70 -21.44 33.15
CA VAL A 16 8.83 -22.66 32.34
C VAL A 16 7.68 -23.58 32.71
N LEU A 17 6.68 -23.65 31.83
CA LEU A 17 5.49 -24.45 32.03
C LEU A 17 5.64 -25.81 31.34
N THR A 18 5.53 -26.90 32.10
CA THR A 18 5.45 -28.24 31.52
C THR A 18 4.01 -28.72 31.43
N THR A 19 3.68 -29.33 30.29
CA THR A 19 2.36 -29.84 29.93
C THR A 19 2.41 -31.37 29.71
N PHE A 20 1.27 -31.98 29.36
CA PHE A 20 1.13 -33.42 29.10
C PHE A 20 1.33 -34.34 30.32
N TRP A 21 1.24 -33.79 31.54
CA TRP A 21 1.25 -34.57 32.79
C TRP A 21 0.08 -35.55 32.93
N ASP A 22 -0.99 -35.36 32.14
CA ASP A 22 -2.13 -36.25 31.98
C ASP A 22 -1.87 -37.42 31.01
N GLN A 23 -0.73 -37.40 30.29
CA GLN A 23 -0.41 -38.35 29.22
C GLN A 23 0.86 -39.17 29.50
N VAL A 24 1.49 -38.98 30.66
CA VAL A 24 2.71 -39.69 31.05
C VAL A 24 2.60 -40.18 32.49
N GLU A 25 3.15 -41.35 32.76
CA GLU A 25 3.23 -41.87 34.12
C GLU A 25 3.97 -40.88 35.04
N PRO A 26 3.49 -40.62 36.28
CA PRO A 26 4.04 -39.60 37.17
C PRO A 26 5.55 -39.69 37.38
N GLU A 27 6.10 -40.91 37.47
CA GLU A 27 7.53 -41.16 37.64
C GLU A 27 8.35 -40.83 36.39
N VAL A 28 7.78 -41.03 35.20
CA VAL A 28 8.41 -40.66 33.93
C VAL A 28 8.37 -39.14 33.75
N GLY A 29 7.22 -38.52 34.05
CA GLY A 29 7.07 -37.07 34.05
C GLY A 29 8.04 -36.38 35.01
N ALA A 30 8.15 -36.88 36.24
CA ALA A 30 9.07 -36.34 37.25
C ALA A 30 10.54 -36.46 36.83
N ARG A 31 10.95 -37.61 36.25
CA ARG A 31 12.31 -37.79 35.71
C ARG A 31 12.60 -36.84 34.55
N ARG A 32 11.66 -36.67 33.62
CA ARG A 32 11.81 -35.73 32.48
C ARG A 32 11.85 -34.29 32.93
N GLU A 33 11.01 -33.91 33.89
CA GLU A 33 11.04 -32.57 34.48
C GLU A 33 12.40 -32.31 35.16
N ALA A 34 12.91 -33.26 35.95
CA ALA A 34 14.24 -33.14 36.55
C ALA A 34 15.35 -33.00 35.50
N GLN A 35 15.25 -33.71 34.37
CA GLN A 35 16.17 -33.57 33.24
C GLN A 35 16.06 -32.19 32.56
N LEU A 36 14.85 -31.66 32.37
CA LEU A 36 14.63 -30.32 31.82
C LEU A 36 15.21 -29.25 32.75
N GLN A 37 15.04 -29.41 34.06
CA GLN A 37 15.57 -28.48 35.05
C GLN A 37 17.10 -28.53 35.17
N SER A 38 17.70 -29.71 35.02
CA SER A 38 19.16 -29.90 35.20
C SER A 38 19.98 -29.69 33.93
N ASN A 39 19.41 -29.89 32.74
CA ASN A 39 20.13 -29.78 31.47
C ASN A 39 19.73 -28.55 30.68
N PHE A 40 18.46 -28.47 30.25
CA PHE A 40 18.02 -27.51 29.23
C PHE A 40 17.71 -26.12 29.79
N PHE A 41 17.16 -26.05 31.00
CA PHE A 41 16.72 -24.79 31.63
C PHE A 41 17.51 -24.43 32.88
N LYS A 42 18.63 -25.11 33.13
CA LYS A 42 19.45 -24.93 34.33
C LYS A 42 19.80 -23.45 34.58
N GLU A 43 20.32 -22.78 33.56
CA GLU A 43 20.75 -21.37 33.66
C GLU A 43 19.58 -20.41 33.87
N VAL A 44 18.45 -20.69 33.21
CA VAL A 44 17.22 -19.88 33.30
C VAL A 44 16.60 -20.02 34.70
N ILE A 45 16.60 -21.22 35.27
CA ILE A 45 16.15 -21.49 36.65
C ILE A 45 17.07 -20.84 37.66
N GLN A 46 18.40 -20.95 37.48
CA GLN A 46 19.37 -20.28 38.35
C GLN A 46 19.21 -18.75 38.33
N GLY A 47 18.76 -18.16 37.22
CA GLY A 47 18.41 -16.74 37.14
C GLY A 47 17.04 -16.36 37.70
N GLY A 48 16.35 -17.28 38.37
CA GLY A 48 15.11 -17.01 39.10
C GLY A 48 13.82 -17.40 38.37
N ALA A 49 13.91 -18.06 37.22
CA ALA A 49 12.71 -18.53 36.52
C ALA A 49 11.97 -19.60 37.32
N ARG A 50 10.63 -19.55 37.26
CA ARG A 50 9.78 -20.51 37.98
C ARG A 50 9.37 -21.66 37.08
N PHE A 51 9.54 -22.88 37.57
CA PHE A 51 9.02 -24.07 36.93
C PHE A 51 7.60 -24.36 37.44
N MET A 52 6.63 -24.56 36.53
CA MET A 52 5.25 -24.86 36.88
C MET A 52 4.71 -26.01 36.03
N ARG A 53 3.79 -26.79 36.59
CA ARG A 53 3.13 -27.91 35.89
C ARG A 53 1.70 -27.52 35.53
N HIS A 54 1.29 -27.81 34.30
CA HIS A 54 -0.09 -27.69 33.86
C HIS A 54 -0.65 -29.07 33.48
N ASN A 55 -1.68 -29.50 34.19
CA ASN A 55 -2.32 -30.82 34.04
C ASN A 55 -3.71 -30.71 33.37
N ARG A 56 -3.92 -29.70 32.52
CA ARG A 56 -5.20 -29.44 31.83
C ARG A 56 -6.40 -29.26 32.75
N THR A 57 -6.16 -28.83 34.00
CA THR A 57 -7.23 -28.47 34.93
C THR A 57 -7.33 -26.95 35.09
N PRO A 58 -8.54 -26.40 35.29
CA PRO A 58 -8.74 -25.00 35.63
C PRO A 58 -7.95 -24.56 36.87
N LYS A 59 -7.75 -25.47 37.83
CA LYS A 59 -6.97 -25.21 39.04
C LYS A 59 -5.49 -24.93 38.73
N SER A 60 -4.86 -25.75 37.88
CA SER A 60 -3.46 -25.54 37.48
C SER A 60 -3.28 -24.28 36.61
N ALA A 61 -4.27 -23.97 35.75
CA ALA A 61 -4.28 -22.73 34.97
C ALA A 61 -4.44 -21.49 35.87
N GLY A 62 -5.36 -21.54 36.84
CA GLY A 62 -5.56 -20.46 37.81
C GLY A 62 -4.32 -20.21 38.67
N ALA A 63 -3.59 -21.25 39.06
CA ALA A 63 -2.34 -21.12 39.79
C ALA A 63 -1.23 -20.46 38.95
N LEU A 64 -1.14 -20.80 37.65
CA LEU A 64 -0.22 -20.15 36.70
C LEU A 64 -0.56 -18.66 36.54
N LEU A 65 -1.81 -18.35 36.22
CA LEU A 65 -2.26 -16.97 36.00
C LEU A 65 -2.07 -16.11 37.26
N SER A 66 -2.39 -16.65 38.44
CA SER A 66 -2.15 -15.95 39.71
C SER A 66 -0.67 -15.63 39.90
N HIS A 67 0.23 -16.53 39.53
CA HIS A 67 1.66 -16.27 39.61
C HIS A 67 2.11 -15.20 38.60
N VAL A 68 1.62 -15.26 37.36
CA VAL A 68 1.97 -14.29 36.31
C VAL A 68 1.49 -12.88 36.67
N PHE A 69 0.23 -12.73 37.09
CA PHE A 69 -0.34 -11.41 37.36
C PHE A 69 0.09 -10.80 38.70
N ASN A 70 0.30 -11.62 39.74
CA ASN A 70 0.55 -11.09 41.07
C ASN A 70 2.04 -11.02 41.42
N ASN A 71 2.91 -11.78 40.74
CA ASN A 71 4.31 -11.92 41.16
C ASN A 71 5.32 -11.46 40.10
N LEU A 72 4.94 -11.28 38.83
CA LEU A 72 5.87 -10.84 37.79
C LEU A 72 5.77 -9.32 37.59
N VAL A 73 6.89 -8.62 37.80
CA VAL A 73 6.98 -7.15 37.65
C VAL A 73 7.69 -6.82 36.35
N PRO A 74 7.17 -5.97 35.45
CA PRO A 74 7.79 -5.69 34.15
C PRO A 74 9.28 -5.32 34.24
N VAL A 75 10.12 -5.94 33.39
CA VAL A 75 11.56 -5.66 33.28
C VAL A 75 11.88 -5.30 31.84
N THR A 76 12.68 -4.25 31.63
CA THR A 76 13.18 -3.86 30.31
C THR A 76 14.17 -4.91 29.80
N THR A 77 13.99 -5.38 28.57
CA THR A 77 14.85 -6.43 27.98
C THR A 77 16.21 -5.88 27.56
N GLN A 78 17.22 -6.75 27.52
CA GLN A 78 18.60 -6.39 27.15
C GLN A 78 18.67 -5.67 25.79
N ILE A 79 17.95 -6.15 24.78
CA ILE A 79 17.93 -5.50 23.46
C ILE A 79 17.32 -4.10 23.50
N GLN A 80 16.32 -3.86 24.34
CA GLN A 80 15.72 -2.53 24.53
C GLN A 80 16.68 -1.58 25.28
N ILE A 81 17.49 -2.10 26.20
CA ILE A 81 18.55 -1.33 26.85
C ILE A 81 19.64 -0.99 25.83
N GLU A 82 20.10 -1.97 25.07
CA GLU A 82 21.17 -1.81 24.09
C GLU A 82 20.78 -0.83 22.98
N MET A 83 19.60 -0.98 22.38
CA MET A 83 19.17 -0.11 21.28
C MET A 83 18.62 1.23 21.76
N GLY A 84 17.92 1.25 22.90
CA GLY A 84 17.23 2.44 23.39
C GLY A 84 18.09 3.33 24.29
N LYS A 85 18.78 2.75 25.28
CA LYS A 85 19.58 3.50 26.26
C LYS A 85 21.04 3.62 25.87
N GLU A 86 21.63 2.56 25.32
CA GLU A 86 23.04 2.52 24.94
C GLU A 86 23.27 2.95 23.48
N GLY A 87 22.19 3.12 22.70
CA GLY A 87 22.25 3.61 21.33
C GLY A 87 22.93 2.66 20.34
N LYS A 88 23.05 1.38 20.67
CA LYS A 88 23.63 0.36 19.79
C LYS A 88 22.71 0.11 18.59
N SER A 89 23.32 -0.09 17.42
CA SER A 89 22.61 -0.60 16.26
C SER A 89 22.23 -2.08 16.50
N LEU A 90 21.25 -2.60 15.74
CA LEU A 90 20.80 -3.99 15.92
C LEU A 90 21.96 -5.01 15.82
N VAL A 91 22.95 -4.77 14.97
CA VAL A 91 24.13 -5.66 14.80
C VAL A 91 25.14 -5.54 15.93
N ASP A 92 25.24 -4.38 16.57
CA ASP A 92 26.13 -4.14 17.72
C ASP A 92 25.52 -4.59 19.06
N THR A 93 24.27 -5.07 19.04
CA THR A 93 23.63 -5.70 20.20
C THR A 93 24.25 -7.07 20.47
N ALA A 94 24.11 -7.54 21.71
CA ALA A 94 24.51 -8.90 22.06
C ALA A 94 23.76 -9.96 21.21
N ALA A 95 22.55 -9.64 20.74
CA ALA A 95 21.78 -10.50 19.83
C ALA A 95 22.30 -10.43 18.39
N GLY A 96 22.68 -9.24 17.92
CA GLY A 96 23.30 -9.02 16.62
C GLY A 96 24.65 -9.73 16.47
N GLY A 97 25.48 -9.72 17.51
CA GLY A 97 26.74 -10.46 17.56
C GLY A 97 26.58 -11.97 17.37
N VAL A 98 25.56 -12.58 17.99
CA VAL A 98 25.25 -14.02 17.83
C VAL A 98 24.84 -14.35 16.38
N GLN A 99 24.13 -13.44 15.71
CA GLN A 99 23.77 -13.60 14.30
C GLN A 99 24.97 -13.43 13.37
N GLN A 100 25.87 -12.49 13.68
CA GLN A 100 27.08 -12.27 12.91
C GLN A 100 28.06 -13.46 13.02
N GLU A 101 28.20 -14.05 14.20
CA GLU A 101 28.94 -15.30 14.40
C GLU A 101 28.34 -16.48 13.62
N GLU A 102 27.00 -16.57 13.52
CA GLU A 102 26.34 -17.62 12.76
C GLU A 102 26.51 -17.42 11.24
N ILE A 103 26.43 -16.18 10.74
CA ILE A 103 26.74 -15.84 9.34
C ILE A 103 28.20 -16.19 9.03
N GLU A 104 29.14 -15.84 9.92
CA GLU A 104 30.56 -16.15 9.75
C GLU A 104 30.84 -17.64 9.83
N ARG A 105 30.13 -18.39 10.67
CA ARG A 105 30.15 -19.85 10.72
C ARG A 105 29.65 -20.46 9.41
N VAL A 106 28.56 -19.95 8.85
CA VAL A 106 28.01 -20.44 7.57
C VAL A 106 28.97 -20.13 6.42
N VAL A 107 29.56 -18.93 6.37
CA VAL A 107 30.59 -18.56 5.38
C VAL A 107 31.83 -19.45 5.52
N ALA A 108 32.29 -19.72 6.74
CA ALA A 108 33.44 -20.61 6.98
C ALA A 108 33.15 -22.05 6.56
N LYS A 109 31.93 -22.56 6.82
CA LYS A 109 31.48 -23.89 6.39
C LYS A 109 31.48 -24.03 4.87
N HIS A 110 30.89 -23.09 4.14
CA HIS A 110 30.89 -23.13 2.67
C HIS A 110 32.29 -22.97 2.06
N LYS A 111 33.18 -22.18 2.69
CA LYS A 111 34.59 -22.09 2.30
C LYS A 111 35.32 -23.43 2.47
N LYS A 112 34.98 -24.19 3.51
CA LYS A 112 35.52 -25.53 3.73
C LYS A 112 34.97 -26.54 2.71
N GLU A 113 33.67 -26.57 2.47
CA GLU A 113 33.04 -27.45 1.47
C GLU A 113 33.59 -27.19 0.06
N MET A 114 33.85 -25.93 -0.29
CA MET A 114 34.53 -25.55 -1.54
C MET A 114 35.96 -26.09 -1.64
N ALA A 115 36.69 -26.15 -0.51
CA ALA A 115 38.05 -26.71 -0.47
C ALA A 115 38.03 -28.24 -0.58
N ASP A 116 37.06 -28.89 0.06
CA ASP A 116 36.87 -30.34 0.00
C ASP A 116 36.48 -30.79 -1.42
N LEU A 117 35.51 -30.11 -2.06
CA LEU A 117 35.13 -30.34 -3.46
C LEU A 117 36.30 -30.14 -4.43
N LYS A 118 37.17 -29.16 -4.17
CA LYS A 118 38.38 -28.94 -4.97
C LYS A 118 39.35 -30.11 -4.82
N ALA A 119 39.54 -30.64 -3.62
CA ALA A 119 40.41 -31.79 -3.39
C ALA A 119 39.87 -33.07 -4.05
N GLU A 120 38.54 -33.29 -4.02
CA GLU A 120 37.89 -34.40 -4.71
C GLU A 120 38.06 -34.30 -6.23
N LEU A 121 37.95 -33.09 -6.79
CA LEU A 121 38.11 -32.85 -8.23
C LEU A 121 39.55 -33.12 -8.72
N GLU A 122 40.55 -32.92 -7.87
CA GLU A 122 41.96 -33.28 -8.12
C GLU A 122 42.23 -34.79 -7.96
N ALA A 123 41.48 -35.48 -7.09
CA ALA A 123 41.61 -36.92 -6.87
C ALA A 123 40.97 -37.78 -7.99
N ILE A 124 40.02 -37.23 -8.75
CA ILE A 124 39.34 -37.94 -9.84
C ILE A 124 40.26 -38.02 -11.08
N LYS A 125 40.54 -39.25 -11.55
CA LYS A 125 41.28 -39.51 -12.79
C LYS A 125 40.64 -38.78 -13.98
N GLN A 126 41.47 -38.22 -14.86
CA GLN A 126 41.04 -37.44 -16.05
C GLN A 126 40.05 -38.18 -16.98
N SER A 127 40.02 -39.52 -16.94
CA SER A 127 39.12 -40.34 -17.74
C SER A 127 37.64 -40.31 -17.30
N ASN A 128 37.31 -39.76 -16.11
CA ASN A 128 35.94 -39.73 -15.59
C ASN A 128 35.30 -38.34 -15.79
N THR A 129 35.01 -38.00 -17.04
CA THR A 129 34.58 -36.67 -17.48
C THR A 129 33.21 -36.24 -16.97
N ALA A 130 32.28 -37.18 -16.78
CA ALA A 130 30.93 -36.88 -16.27
C ALA A 130 30.95 -36.45 -14.79
N ALA A 131 31.66 -37.20 -13.93
CA ALA A 131 31.78 -36.88 -12.51
C ALA A 131 32.52 -35.56 -12.26
N ARG A 132 33.56 -35.26 -13.05
CA ARG A 132 34.25 -33.96 -12.97
C ARG A 132 33.33 -32.79 -13.34
N ARG A 133 32.49 -32.95 -14.37
CA ARG A 133 31.56 -31.90 -14.80
C ARG A 133 30.51 -31.58 -13.74
N GLU A 134 29.94 -32.60 -13.10
CA GLU A 134 28.94 -32.43 -12.03
C GLU A 134 29.52 -31.68 -10.82
N LEU A 135 30.71 -32.10 -10.35
CA LEU A 135 31.41 -31.43 -9.25
C LEU A 135 31.85 -29.99 -9.60
N GLU A 136 32.22 -29.73 -10.86
CA GLU A 136 32.59 -28.39 -11.33
C GLU A 136 31.37 -27.45 -11.40
N GLU A 137 30.20 -27.97 -11.81
CA GLU A 137 28.92 -27.24 -11.78
C GLU A 137 28.47 -26.94 -10.34
N GLU A 138 28.61 -27.90 -9.42
CA GLU A 138 28.30 -27.71 -8.00
C GLU A 138 29.23 -26.67 -7.36
N ARG A 139 30.54 -26.76 -7.60
CA ARG A 139 31.53 -25.76 -7.15
C ARG A 139 31.24 -24.37 -7.73
N SER A 140 30.78 -24.29 -8.98
CA SER A 140 30.40 -23.02 -9.62
C SER A 140 29.17 -22.38 -8.95
N LYS A 141 28.14 -23.18 -8.63
CA LYS A 141 26.94 -22.73 -7.91
C LYS A 141 27.29 -22.22 -6.51
N LEU A 142 28.07 -22.99 -5.74
CA LEU A 142 28.51 -22.56 -4.41
C LEU A 142 29.36 -21.27 -4.47
N ARG A 143 30.20 -21.13 -5.49
CA ARG A 143 31.00 -19.90 -5.69
C ARG A 143 30.15 -18.68 -5.99
N GLN A 144 29.11 -18.82 -6.81
CA GLN A 144 28.16 -17.74 -7.11
C GLN A 144 27.35 -17.34 -5.86
N GLN A 145 26.92 -18.33 -5.07
CA GLN A 145 26.24 -18.07 -3.80
C GLN A 145 27.15 -17.34 -2.82
N LEU A 146 28.39 -17.79 -2.62
CA LEU A 146 29.34 -17.15 -1.72
C LEU A 146 29.63 -15.70 -2.13
N ALA A 147 29.83 -15.45 -3.43
CA ALA A 147 30.04 -14.09 -3.95
C ALA A 147 28.83 -13.19 -3.72
N ARG A 148 27.61 -13.72 -3.88
CA ARG A 148 26.37 -13.00 -3.56
C ARG A 148 26.28 -12.66 -2.06
N TRP A 149 26.52 -13.63 -1.18
CA TRP A 149 26.49 -13.42 0.28
C TRP A 149 27.56 -12.42 0.75
N GLU A 150 28.77 -12.47 0.16
CA GLU A 150 29.83 -11.50 0.47
C GLU A 150 29.47 -10.08 -0.04
N SER A 151 28.81 -9.96 -1.21
CA SER A 151 28.29 -8.69 -1.72
C SER A 151 27.16 -8.14 -0.85
N GLU A 152 26.17 -8.97 -0.50
CA GLU A 152 25.05 -8.59 0.37
C GLU A 152 25.54 -8.15 1.75
N LYS A 153 26.54 -8.84 2.34
CA LYS A 153 27.17 -8.42 3.60
C LYS A 153 27.86 -7.06 3.48
N ALA A 154 28.54 -6.80 2.36
CA ALA A 154 29.22 -5.53 2.12
C ALA A 154 28.22 -4.37 1.91
N GLU A 155 27.17 -4.60 1.12
CA GLU A 155 26.10 -3.63 0.86
C GLU A 155 25.30 -3.31 2.14
N LEU A 156 25.00 -4.32 2.98
CA LEU A 156 24.36 -4.10 4.28
C LEU A 156 25.21 -3.20 5.17
N LYS A 157 26.52 -3.46 5.21
CA LYS A 157 27.47 -2.69 6.02
C LYS A 157 27.57 -1.24 5.53
N GLU A 158 27.68 -1.05 4.22
CA GLU A 158 27.72 0.29 3.62
C GLU A 158 26.41 1.06 3.83
N GLY A 159 25.26 0.38 3.70
CA GLY A 159 23.95 0.95 3.98
C GLY A 159 23.81 1.40 5.44
N LEU A 160 24.27 0.57 6.39
CA LEU A 160 24.27 0.91 7.82
C LEU A 160 25.22 2.06 8.15
N ASP A 161 26.40 2.12 7.52
CA ASP A 161 27.35 3.22 7.72
C ASP A 161 26.78 4.55 7.22
N LYS A 162 26.05 4.53 6.10
CA LYS A 162 25.29 5.69 5.59
C LYS A 162 24.16 6.09 6.53
N GLU A 163 23.40 5.13 7.05
CA GLU A 163 22.33 5.39 8.03
C GLU A 163 22.87 5.99 9.33
N ARG A 164 24.00 5.47 9.84
CA ARG A 164 24.71 6.01 11.00
C ARG A 164 25.14 7.45 10.76
N GLY A 165 25.70 7.75 9.58
CA GLY A 165 26.08 9.10 9.19
C GLY A 165 24.88 10.05 9.11
N ALA A 166 23.77 9.59 8.53
CA ALA A 166 22.52 10.36 8.45
C ALA A 166 21.92 10.62 9.84
N ARG A 167 21.96 9.63 10.74
CA ARG A 167 21.46 9.73 12.11
C ARG A 167 22.31 10.64 12.99
N GLN A 168 23.63 10.56 12.90
CA GLN A 168 24.54 11.47 13.62
C GLN A 168 24.36 12.91 13.16
N LYS A 169 24.15 13.12 11.85
CA LYS A 169 23.81 14.42 11.29
C LYS A 169 22.45 14.93 11.80
N LEU A 170 21.43 14.06 11.82
CA LEU A 170 20.11 14.36 12.38
C LEU A 170 20.17 14.72 13.87
N GLU A 171 20.94 13.99 14.67
CA GLU A 171 21.12 14.26 16.10
C GLU A 171 21.88 15.59 16.35
N ALA A 172 22.87 15.90 15.50
CA ALA A 172 23.56 17.19 15.52
C ALA A 172 22.64 18.35 15.11
N ASP A 173 21.80 18.15 14.10
CA ASP A 173 20.79 19.13 13.66
C ASP A 173 19.74 19.35 14.77
N ILE A 174 19.29 18.28 15.44
CA ILE A 174 18.39 18.33 16.59
C ILE A 174 19.01 19.10 17.77
N ALA A 175 20.30 18.88 18.05
CA ALA A 175 21.01 19.59 19.10
C ALA A 175 21.13 21.09 18.79
N THR A 176 21.44 21.42 17.53
CA THR A 176 21.55 22.80 17.04
C THR A 176 20.19 23.51 17.07
N GLU A 177 19.11 22.85 16.65
CA GLU A 177 17.75 23.38 16.75
C GLU A 177 17.30 23.58 18.19
N ARG A 178 17.64 22.68 19.11
CA ARG A 178 17.33 22.83 20.55
C ARG A 178 17.99 24.08 21.13
N GLU A 179 19.24 24.33 20.75
CA GLU A 179 20.00 25.53 21.13
C GLU A 179 19.31 26.80 20.58
N ASN A 180 18.97 26.80 19.29
CA ASN A 180 18.29 27.93 18.63
C ASN A 180 16.90 28.19 19.21
N HIS A 181 16.14 27.14 19.54
CA HIS A 181 14.81 27.24 20.14
C HIS A 181 14.86 27.71 21.60
N LYS A 182 15.91 27.38 22.36
CA LYS A 182 16.15 27.96 23.70
C LYS A 182 16.41 29.46 23.60
N LYS A 183 17.27 29.89 22.67
CA LYS A 183 17.56 31.31 22.41
C LYS A 183 16.31 32.08 21.98
N TRP A 184 15.53 31.53 21.06
CA TRP A 184 14.27 32.12 20.62
C TRP A 184 13.26 32.25 21.77
N ARG A 185 13.11 31.23 22.63
CA ARG A 185 12.23 31.33 23.82
C ARG A 185 12.65 32.43 24.78
N GLN A 186 13.94 32.54 25.07
CA GLN A 186 14.46 33.63 25.91
C GLN A 186 14.17 35.01 25.30
N GLU A 187 14.31 35.16 23.98
CA GLU A 187 13.94 36.42 23.30
C GLU A 187 12.44 36.72 23.37
N GLN A 188 11.57 35.70 23.31
CA GLN A 188 10.12 35.89 23.43
C GLN A 188 9.69 36.23 24.86
N GLU A 189 10.29 35.60 25.88
CA GLU A 189 10.06 35.94 27.28
C GLU A 189 10.48 37.39 27.57
N LEU A 190 11.64 37.81 27.09
CA LEU A 190 12.09 39.20 27.20
C LEU A 190 11.12 40.20 26.53
N LYS A 191 10.57 39.85 25.36
CA LYS A 191 9.56 40.66 24.66
C LYS A 191 8.21 40.68 25.37
N PHE A 192 7.81 39.56 25.98
CA PHE A 192 6.59 39.46 26.76
C PHE A 192 6.67 40.26 28.06
N ASP A 193 7.78 40.18 28.78
CA ASP A 193 8.02 40.94 30.01
C ASP A 193 8.10 42.45 29.75
N ALA A 194 8.72 42.86 28.63
CA ALA A 194 8.72 44.26 28.19
C ALA A 194 7.30 44.78 27.91
N ARG A 195 6.45 43.98 27.25
CA ARG A 195 5.04 44.31 27.01
C ARG A 195 4.20 44.38 28.29
N SER A 196 4.39 43.43 29.21
CA SER A 196 3.67 43.38 30.48
C SER A 196 3.98 44.60 31.38
N ASN A 197 5.24 45.05 31.38
CA ASN A 197 5.67 46.27 32.09
C ASN A 197 5.14 47.58 31.46
N THR A 198 4.70 47.55 30.20
CA THR A 198 4.15 48.73 29.52
C THR A 198 2.64 48.87 29.77
N ILE A 199 1.93 47.76 29.98
CA ILE A 199 0.48 47.72 30.23
C ILE A 199 0.13 48.14 31.67
N ASN A 200 1.02 47.89 32.64
CA ASN A 200 0.80 48.25 34.05
C ASN A 200 1.08 49.73 34.41
N LYS A 201 1.31 50.62 33.42
CA LYS A 201 1.64 52.05 33.66
C LYS A 201 0.70 53.08 33.02
N ALA A 202 -0.48 52.70 32.51
CA ALA A 202 -1.44 53.68 31.98
C ALA A 202 -2.47 54.11 33.05
N PRO A 203 -2.54 55.40 33.46
CA PRO A 203 -3.53 55.87 34.42
C PRO A 203 -4.90 56.13 33.75
N GLN A 204 -5.97 55.69 34.42
CA GLN A 204 -7.36 56.04 34.08
C GLN A 204 -7.61 57.54 34.33
N LYS A 205 -8.11 58.26 33.32
CA LYS A 205 -8.80 59.55 33.51
C LYS A 205 -10.06 59.64 32.66
N THR A 206 -11.17 59.79 33.37
CA THR A 206 -12.47 60.32 32.94
C THR A 206 -12.42 61.83 32.69
N ALA A 207 -13.06 62.33 31.62
CA ALA A 207 -13.96 63.50 31.60
C ALA A 207 -14.14 64.06 30.17
N ALA A 208 -15.35 64.59 29.95
CA ALA A 208 -15.90 65.16 28.71
C ALA A 208 -15.24 66.47 28.23
N ILE A 209 -15.46 66.83 26.94
CA ILE A 209 -15.97 68.14 26.45
C ILE A 209 -16.04 68.16 24.90
N GLN A 210 -17.02 68.94 24.44
CA GLN A 210 -17.65 69.23 23.15
C GLN A 210 -16.80 69.74 21.95
N PRO A 211 -17.42 69.91 20.74
CA PRO A 211 -16.77 69.85 19.44
C PRO A 211 -16.37 71.21 18.86
N THR A 212 -15.41 71.22 17.94
CA THR A 212 -15.19 72.36 17.03
C THR A 212 -14.85 71.89 15.62
N VAL A 213 -15.57 72.46 14.66
CA VAL A 213 -15.40 72.31 13.22
C VAL A 213 -14.54 73.46 12.69
N ARG A 214 -13.52 73.16 11.88
CA ARG A 214 -13.04 73.98 10.75
C ARG A 214 -12.14 73.13 9.86
N GLY A 215 -12.28 73.33 8.56
CA GLY A 215 -11.85 72.39 7.53
C GLY A 215 -10.65 72.81 6.69
N LEU A 216 -10.52 72.03 5.60
CA LEU A 216 -9.71 72.18 4.38
C LEU A 216 -8.23 71.78 4.45
N GLY A 217 -7.88 70.80 3.61
CA GLY A 217 -6.50 70.53 3.18
C GLY A 217 -6.31 69.12 2.62
N VAL A 218 -6.41 69.00 1.30
CA VAL A 218 -6.10 67.79 0.50
C VAL A 218 -4.64 67.39 0.70
N GLY A 219 -4.37 66.09 0.85
CA GLY A 219 -3.02 65.53 0.85
C GLY A 219 -3.05 64.00 0.88
N TYR A 220 -3.11 63.39 -0.31
CA TYR A 220 -2.74 61.98 -0.48
C TYR A 220 -1.28 61.78 -0.04
N THR A 221 -1.03 60.88 0.90
CA THR A 221 0.15 60.00 0.88
C THR A 221 -0.19 58.71 1.63
N GLU A 222 0.09 57.62 0.94
CA GLU A 222 -0.04 56.24 1.38
C GLU A 222 0.75 56.00 2.68
N ASN A 223 0.08 55.42 3.66
CA ASN A 223 0.71 54.52 4.62
C ASN A 223 -0.35 53.49 5.00
N ILE A 224 -0.52 52.50 4.10
CA ILE A 224 -1.16 51.25 4.46
C ILE A 224 -0.18 50.56 5.40
N ASP A 225 -0.49 50.64 6.70
CA ASP A 225 0.12 49.81 7.73
C ASP A 225 -0.01 48.34 7.30
N LEU A 226 1.10 47.78 6.80
CA LEU A 226 1.33 46.36 6.60
C LEU A 226 1.30 45.67 7.97
N LYS A 227 0.10 45.47 8.53
CA LYS A 227 -0.11 44.39 9.48
C LYS A 227 0.21 43.09 8.75
N LEU A 228 1.24 42.39 9.21
CA LEU A 228 1.54 41.01 8.84
C LEU A 228 0.24 40.20 8.90
N ILE A 229 -0.32 39.90 7.73
CA ILE A 229 -1.34 38.88 7.55
C ILE A 229 -0.57 37.57 7.48
N TYR A 230 -0.88 36.65 8.39
CA TYR A 230 -0.27 35.32 8.44
C TYR A 230 -0.61 34.55 7.15
N ILE A 231 0.39 34.23 6.34
CA ILE A 231 0.27 33.38 5.14
C ILE A 231 0.83 32.01 5.52
N GLY A 232 -0.03 31.07 5.92
CA GLY A 232 0.31 29.67 6.24
C GLY A 232 1.54 29.44 7.13
N ASN A 233 2.08 28.22 7.14
CA ASN A 233 3.39 27.93 7.74
C ASN A 233 4.39 27.37 6.70
N PRO A 234 4.80 28.17 5.71
CA PRO A 234 5.68 27.72 4.62
C PRO A 234 7.07 27.29 5.10
N ASN A 235 7.48 27.69 6.30
CA ASN A 235 8.73 27.27 6.91
C ASN A 235 8.67 25.83 7.45
N ALA A 236 7.51 25.39 7.95
CA ALA A 236 7.32 24.02 8.43
C ALA A 236 6.98 23.03 7.30
N TYR A 237 6.34 23.50 6.23
CA TYR A 237 5.92 22.68 5.09
C TYR A 237 6.72 23.09 3.85
N GLN A 238 7.87 22.45 3.66
CA GLN A 238 8.75 22.64 2.51
C GLN A 238 8.70 21.43 1.59
N PHE A 239 8.64 21.67 0.28
CA PHE A 239 8.81 20.62 -0.71
C PHE A 239 10.28 20.17 -0.79
N ALA A 240 10.48 18.86 -0.89
CA ALA A 240 11.71 18.26 -1.35
C ALA A 240 11.58 17.87 -2.83
N GLN A 241 12.68 18.03 -3.55
CA GLN A 241 12.81 17.63 -4.96
C GLN A 241 13.61 16.34 -5.05
N SER A 242 13.23 15.46 -5.97
CA SER A 242 13.84 14.14 -6.11
C SER A 242 13.90 13.67 -7.56
N GLU A 243 14.99 12.97 -7.87
CA GLU A 243 15.10 12.24 -9.14
C GLU A 243 14.14 11.04 -9.18
N GLN A 244 13.84 10.45 -8.02
CA GLN A 244 13.06 9.21 -7.87
C GLN A 244 11.57 9.45 -7.66
N TYR A 245 11.21 10.51 -6.95
CA TYR A 245 9.82 10.81 -6.58
C TYR A 245 9.37 12.18 -7.11
N PRO A 246 8.06 12.36 -7.36
CA PRO A 246 7.43 13.68 -7.45
C PRO A 246 7.70 14.53 -6.20
N PRO A 247 7.42 15.84 -6.22
CA PRO A 247 7.55 16.68 -5.04
C PRO A 247 6.79 16.12 -3.84
N TYR A 248 7.42 16.15 -2.66
CA TYR A 248 6.86 15.62 -1.42
C TYR A 248 7.29 16.46 -0.22
N LEU A 249 6.74 16.18 0.96
CA LEU A 249 7.10 16.91 2.18
C LEU A 249 8.50 16.58 2.66
N LYS A 250 9.39 17.58 2.69
CA LYS A 250 10.81 17.43 3.06
C LYS A 250 11.03 16.87 4.46
N SER A 251 10.21 17.27 5.43
CA SER A 251 10.32 16.83 6.81
C SER A 251 8.95 16.84 7.49
N ILE A 252 8.59 15.73 8.15
CA ILE A 252 7.32 15.62 8.87
C ILE A 252 7.33 16.55 10.11
N PRO A 253 6.42 17.54 10.20
CA PRO A 253 6.27 18.41 11.35
C PRO A 253 6.03 17.61 12.62
N ARG A 254 6.52 18.09 13.77
CA ARG A 254 6.44 17.34 15.04
C ARG A 254 5.01 16.92 15.43
N LYS A 255 4.01 17.76 15.12
CA LYS A 255 2.60 17.47 15.41
C LYS A 255 2.02 16.33 14.56
N ASP A 256 2.63 16.03 13.42
CA ASP A 256 2.14 15.05 12.44
C ASP A 256 2.98 13.75 12.50
N ARG A 257 3.93 13.63 13.44
CA ARG A 257 4.77 12.44 13.60
C ARG A 257 4.02 11.36 14.36
N MET A 258 4.06 10.14 13.82
CA MET A 258 3.47 8.95 14.42
C MET A 258 4.53 7.84 14.52
N SER A 259 4.36 6.91 15.47
CA SER A 259 5.20 5.71 15.52
C SER A 259 4.84 4.78 14.38
N ILE A 260 5.81 4.03 13.85
CA ILE A 260 5.55 2.99 12.85
C ILE A 260 4.58 1.91 13.36
N PHE A 261 4.49 1.72 14.68
CA PHE A 261 3.55 0.81 15.34
C PHE A 261 2.14 1.41 15.51
N ASP A 262 2.00 2.72 15.40
CA ASP A 262 0.68 3.38 15.32
C ASP A 262 0.14 3.35 13.88
N ILE A 263 1.04 3.12 12.92
CA ILE A 263 0.77 3.14 11.48
C ILE A 263 0.47 1.73 10.96
N PHE A 264 1.31 0.75 11.30
CA PHE A 264 1.16 -0.64 10.85
C PHE A 264 0.71 -1.57 11.96
N ASN A 265 -0.08 -2.58 11.60
CA ASN A 265 -0.39 -3.66 12.51
C ASN A 265 0.92 -4.34 12.97
N PHE A 266 1.15 -4.35 14.29
CA PHE A 266 2.37 -4.87 14.89
C PHE A 266 2.67 -6.32 14.47
N SER A 267 1.68 -7.21 14.41
CA SER A 267 1.93 -8.60 14.01
C SER A 267 2.37 -8.69 12.56
N ALA A 268 1.62 -8.04 11.66
CA ALA A 268 1.96 -7.97 10.24
C ALA A 268 3.36 -7.40 10.01
N LEU A 269 3.69 -6.28 10.67
CA LEU A 269 4.99 -5.62 10.57
C LEU A 269 6.13 -6.51 11.10
N THR A 270 5.92 -7.18 12.25
CA THR A 270 6.93 -8.10 12.81
C THR A 270 7.15 -9.33 11.93
N GLU A 271 6.12 -9.86 11.30
CA GLU A 271 6.22 -10.98 10.36
C GLU A 271 6.97 -10.54 9.09
N THR A 272 6.64 -9.37 8.52
CA THR A 272 7.37 -8.81 7.37
C THR A 272 8.85 -8.65 7.68
N ALA A 273 9.15 -8.01 8.82
CA ALA A 273 10.52 -7.74 9.24
C ALA A 273 11.30 -9.03 9.51
N ALA A 274 10.69 -10.01 10.17
CA ALA A 274 11.30 -11.32 10.40
C ALA A 274 11.65 -12.02 9.08
N THR A 275 10.78 -12.00 8.07
CA THR A 275 11.06 -12.65 6.80
C THR A 275 12.16 -11.96 5.99
N LEU A 276 12.21 -10.63 6.01
CA LEU A 276 13.30 -9.88 5.39
C LEU A 276 14.67 -10.22 6.02
N LEU A 277 14.69 -10.55 7.31
CA LEU A 277 15.91 -10.82 8.08
C LEU A 277 16.32 -12.30 8.10
N PHE A 278 15.36 -13.23 8.10
CA PHE A 278 15.62 -14.65 8.38
C PHE A 278 15.33 -15.59 7.20
N GLY A 279 14.74 -15.09 6.12
CA GLY A 279 14.30 -15.93 5.00
C GLY A 279 13.08 -16.79 5.34
N SER A 280 12.29 -17.13 4.34
CA SER A 280 11.08 -17.95 4.52
C SER A 280 11.46 -19.42 4.75
N PRO A 281 10.73 -20.19 5.59
CA PRO A 281 10.86 -21.64 5.63
C PRO A 281 10.70 -22.23 4.22
N THR A 282 11.42 -23.32 3.94
CA THR A 282 11.42 -24.02 2.64
C THR A 282 9.99 -24.19 2.13
N SER A 283 9.66 -23.60 0.97
CA SER A 283 8.37 -23.83 0.33
C SER A 283 8.24 -25.32 0.03
N PRO A 284 7.09 -25.95 0.33
CA PRO A 284 6.80 -27.28 -0.19
C PRO A 284 7.03 -27.28 -1.71
N SER A 285 7.57 -28.37 -2.25
CA SER A 285 7.66 -28.53 -3.70
C SER A 285 6.24 -28.72 -4.26
N MET A 286 5.54 -27.63 -4.52
CA MET A 286 4.24 -27.67 -5.20
C MET A 286 4.52 -27.95 -6.67
N GLN A 287 3.95 -29.04 -7.17
CA GLN A 287 4.15 -29.56 -8.53
C GLN A 287 2.93 -29.34 -9.43
N SER A 288 1.81 -28.84 -8.89
CA SER A 288 0.61 -28.52 -9.65
C SER A 288 -0.15 -27.34 -9.06
N VAL A 289 -0.95 -26.66 -9.87
CA VAL A 289 -1.88 -25.61 -9.47
C VAL A 289 -2.90 -26.15 -8.47
N TYR A 290 -3.34 -27.40 -8.66
CA TYR A 290 -4.19 -28.09 -7.70
C TYR A 290 -3.57 -28.13 -6.29
N GLN A 291 -2.28 -28.48 -6.19
CA GLN A 291 -1.58 -28.50 -4.89
C GLN A 291 -1.48 -27.10 -4.27
N ILE A 292 -1.28 -26.06 -5.09
CA ILE A 292 -1.28 -24.66 -4.62
C ILE A 292 -2.65 -24.29 -4.02
N VAL A 293 -3.75 -24.60 -4.72
CA VAL A 293 -5.12 -24.34 -4.26
C VAL A 293 -5.43 -25.14 -2.98
N ALA A 294 -5.09 -26.43 -2.95
CA ALA A 294 -5.30 -27.29 -1.79
C ALA A 294 -4.54 -26.77 -0.56
N ARG A 295 -3.28 -26.33 -0.76
CA ARG A 295 -2.47 -25.74 0.32
C ARG A 295 -3.06 -24.42 0.81
N ASN A 296 -3.54 -23.56 -0.08
CA ASN A 296 -4.22 -22.33 0.31
C ASN A 296 -5.45 -22.64 1.19
N ARG A 297 -6.30 -23.59 0.79
CA ARG A 297 -7.48 -24.02 1.59
C ARG A 297 -7.10 -24.57 2.95
N GLU A 298 -6.04 -25.37 3.01
CA GLU A 298 -5.52 -25.95 4.26
C GLU A 298 -5.08 -24.84 5.23
N LEU A 299 -4.32 -23.85 4.75
CA LEU A 299 -3.81 -22.75 5.58
C LEU A 299 -4.94 -21.86 6.13
N HIS A 300 -5.93 -21.52 5.30
CA HIS A 300 -7.12 -20.77 5.74
C HIS A 300 -7.95 -21.55 6.77
N THR A 301 -8.14 -22.85 6.58
CA THR A 301 -8.84 -23.70 7.53
C THR A 301 -8.13 -23.72 8.89
N LYS A 302 -6.80 -23.93 8.88
CA LYS A 302 -5.99 -23.94 10.11
C LYS A 302 -6.01 -22.60 10.86
N SER A 303 -5.92 -21.48 10.14
CA SER A 303 -5.97 -20.14 10.74
C SER A 303 -7.33 -19.90 11.42
N ARG A 304 -8.44 -20.23 10.75
CA ARG A 304 -9.80 -20.09 11.31
C ARG A 304 -10.11 -21.04 12.46
N GLU A 305 -9.63 -22.29 12.40
CA GLU A 305 -9.76 -23.23 13.52
C GLU A 305 -9.00 -22.75 14.76
N SER A 306 -7.81 -22.19 14.56
CA SER A 306 -7.01 -21.61 15.65
C SER A 306 -7.74 -20.43 16.31
N ALA A 307 -8.37 -19.57 15.50
CA ALA A 307 -9.22 -18.48 15.98
C ALA A 307 -10.43 -18.99 16.78
N ARG A 308 -11.18 -19.96 16.22
CA ARG A 308 -12.39 -20.53 16.83
C ARG A 308 -12.13 -21.23 18.16
N ASN A 309 -10.96 -21.87 18.29
CA ASN A 309 -10.56 -22.56 19.51
C ASN A 309 -10.17 -21.61 20.66
N GLY A 310 -10.27 -20.28 20.47
CA GLY A 310 -10.08 -19.29 21.52
C GLY A 310 -8.70 -19.35 22.15
N ARG A 311 -7.67 -19.72 21.36
CA ARG A 311 -6.29 -19.80 21.86
C ARG A 311 -5.88 -18.41 22.36
N PRO A 312 -5.47 -18.26 23.64
CA PRO A 312 -5.15 -16.95 24.23
C PRO A 312 -4.05 -16.17 23.51
N ASP A 313 -3.25 -16.85 22.70
CA ASP A 313 -2.13 -16.34 21.91
C ASP A 313 -2.44 -16.20 20.41
N PHE A 314 -3.67 -16.47 19.97
CA PHE A 314 -4.04 -16.36 18.56
C PHE A 314 -3.91 -14.91 18.07
N LYS A 315 -3.11 -14.73 17.01
CA LYS A 315 -3.03 -13.49 16.23
C LYS A 315 -3.49 -13.78 14.80
N PRO A 316 -4.41 -12.99 14.22
CA PRO A 316 -4.80 -13.15 12.83
C PRO A 316 -3.58 -13.05 11.92
N ASP A 317 -3.38 -14.03 11.04
CA ASP A 317 -2.34 -14.06 10.01
C ASP A 317 -2.93 -13.72 8.63
N MET A 318 -2.10 -13.75 7.58
CA MET A 318 -2.55 -13.49 6.20
C MET A 318 -3.63 -14.46 5.69
N HIS A 319 -3.79 -15.63 6.32
CA HIS A 319 -4.76 -16.68 5.97
C HIS A 319 -6.06 -16.60 6.76
N PHE A 320 -6.21 -15.60 7.65
CA PHE A 320 -7.43 -15.43 8.42
C PHE A 320 -8.60 -14.99 7.53
N ASN A 321 -8.40 -13.92 6.76
CA ASN A 321 -9.38 -13.40 5.81
C ASN A 321 -9.37 -14.21 4.51
N LYS A 322 -10.52 -14.31 3.83
CA LYS A 322 -10.65 -15.03 2.55
C LYS A 322 -9.78 -14.40 1.46
N ASN A 323 -9.38 -15.22 0.49
CA ASN A 323 -8.82 -14.78 -0.79
C ASN A 323 -9.49 -15.51 -1.95
N ILE A 324 -9.28 -15.02 -3.17
CA ILE A 324 -9.91 -15.56 -4.38
C ILE A 324 -9.56 -17.04 -4.63
N GLY A 325 -8.38 -17.49 -4.19
CA GLY A 325 -7.93 -18.88 -4.32
C GLY A 325 -8.73 -19.89 -3.49
N LEU A 326 -9.71 -19.45 -2.68
CA LEU A 326 -10.67 -20.34 -2.04
C LEU A 326 -11.79 -20.78 -3.00
N ARG A 327 -12.02 -20.05 -4.09
CA ARG A 327 -13.00 -20.39 -5.10
C ARG A 327 -12.50 -21.53 -5.99
N ASP A 328 -13.41 -22.34 -6.52
CA ASP A 328 -13.06 -23.36 -7.52
C ASP A 328 -12.91 -22.74 -8.93
N ASP A 329 -13.52 -21.59 -9.18
CA ASP A 329 -13.64 -20.94 -10.49
C ASP A 329 -12.74 -19.69 -10.66
N TRP A 330 -11.75 -19.49 -9.78
CA TRP A 330 -10.91 -18.28 -9.76
C TRP A 330 -10.19 -18.00 -11.09
N TYR A 331 -9.92 -19.04 -11.88
CA TYR A 331 -9.22 -18.95 -13.17
C TYR A 331 -10.15 -18.68 -14.35
N THR A 332 -11.46 -18.64 -14.15
CA THR A 332 -12.44 -18.47 -15.24
C THR A 332 -12.38 -17.08 -15.86
N ASP A 333 -12.88 -16.96 -17.08
CA ASP A 333 -13.06 -15.72 -17.82
C ASP A 333 -14.01 -14.78 -17.09
N ALA A 334 -15.05 -15.32 -16.46
CA ALA A 334 -15.99 -14.56 -15.64
C ALA A 334 -15.28 -13.92 -14.43
N ALA A 335 -14.50 -14.69 -13.66
CA ALA A 335 -13.75 -14.17 -12.52
C ALA A 335 -12.65 -13.16 -12.93
N PHE A 336 -12.01 -13.36 -14.08
CA PHE A 336 -11.02 -12.43 -14.62
C PHE A 336 -11.64 -11.12 -15.12
N GLY A 337 -12.75 -11.21 -15.86
CA GLY A 337 -13.49 -10.04 -16.35
C GLY A 337 -14.10 -9.24 -15.21
N GLN A 338 -14.69 -9.91 -14.23
CA GLN A 338 -15.31 -9.26 -13.07
C GLN A 338 -14.32 -8.41 -12.25
N GLN A 339 -13.04 -8.80 -12.20
CA GLN A 339 -11.99 -8.00 -11.54
C GLN A 339 -11.80 -6.60 -12.15
N GLN A 340 -12.16 -6.38 -13.42
CA GLN A 340 -12.11 -5.04 -14.02
C GLN A 340 -13.20 -4.09 -13.48
N PHE A 341 -14.23 -4.66 -12.84
CA PHE A 341 -15.39 -3.94 -12.33
C PHE A 341 -15.46 -3.87 -10.80
N THR A 342 -14.90 -4.88 -10.12
CA THR A 342 -14.95 -4.99 -8.65
C THR A 342 -13.63 -5.42 -8.03
N GLY A 343 -12.54 -5.47 -8.80
CA GLY A 343 -11.18 -5.74 -8.31
C GLY A 343 -10.50 -4.51 -7.72
N THR A 344 -9.19 -4.62 -7.46
CA THR A 344 -8.40 -3.52 -6.89
C THR A 344 -8.13 -2.37 -7.88
N ASN A 345 -8.29 -2.61 -9.18
CA ASN A 345 -8.21 -1.59 -10.22
C ASN A 345 -9.48 -1.57 -11.06
N ALA A 346 -10.56 -1.07 -10.47
CA ALA A 346 -11.86 -0.93 -11.14
C ALA A 346 -12.01 0.39 -11.93
N THR A 347 -10.92 1.15 -12.12
CA THR A 347 -10.98 2.57 -12.55
C THR A 347 -10.31 2.86 -13.88
N THR A 348 -9.75 1.87 -14.57
CA THR A 348 -8.94 2.11 -15.77
C THR A 348 -9.47 1.47 -17.05
N ILE A 349 -10.42 0.54 -16.95
CA ILE A 349 -11.08 -0.01 -18.13
C ILE A 349 -11.89 1.09 -18.84
N THR A 350 -11.76 1.16 -20.16
CA THR A 350 -12.41 2.18 -21.01
C THR A 350 -13.02 1.56 -22.24
N LEU A 351 -14.05 2.19 -22.81
CA LEU A 351 -14.54 1.87 -24.15
C LEU A 351 -13.37 1.92 -25.13
N ALA A 352 -13.25 0.88 -25.95
CA ALA A 352 -12.10 0.71 -26.83
C ALA A 352 -12.07 1.80 -27.91
N PRO A 353 -11.01 2.62 -27.97
CA PRO A 353 -10.80 3.54 -29.09
C PRO A 353 -10.76 2.82 -30.44
N GLN A 354 -11.20 3.50 -31.50
CA GLN A 354 -11.26 2.96 -32.85
C GLN A 354 -9.94 2.34 -33.33
N ARG A 355 -8.79 2.93 -32.98
CA ARG A 355 -7.46 2.38 -33.31
C ARG A 355 -7.30 0.93 -32.87
N TRP A 356 -7.78 0.61 -31.66
CA TRP A 356 -7.63 -0.70 -31.07
C TRP A 356 -8.58 -1.71 -31.71
N ILE A 357 -9.81 -1.29 -32.02
CA ILE A 357 -10.74 -2.10 -32.81
C ILE A 357 -10.12 -2.51 -34.15
N GLU A 358 -9.48 -1.56 -34.86
CA GLU A 358 -8.85 -1.82 -36.15
C GLU A 358 -7.61 -2.73 -36.05
N GLU A 359 -6.75 -2.51 -35.05
CA GLU A 359 -5.58 -3.36 -34.79
C GLU A 359 -6.01 -4.80 -34.48
N PHE A 360 -6.97 -5.00 -33.57
CA PHE A 360 -7.45 -6.34 -33.23
C PHE A 360 -8.21 -7.02 -34.39
N LYS A 361 -8.97 -6.27 -35.20
CA LYS A 361 -9.59 -6.81 -36.43
C LYS A 361 -8.54 -7.30 -37.44
N THR A 362 -7.45 -6.55 -37.58
CA THR A 362 -6.34 -6.97 -38.47
C THR A 362 -5.74 -8.29 -37.98
N VAL A 363 -5.46 -8.39 -36.69
CA VAL A 363 -4.87 -9.58 -36.08
C VAL A 363 -5.84 -10.77 -36.11
N SER A 364 -7.13 -10.54 -35.90
CA SER A 364 -8.14 -11.60 -35.98
C SER A 364 -8.22 -12.19 -37.38
N ASN A 365 -8.12 -11.36 -38.43
CA ASN A 365 -8.07 -11.85 -39.82
C ASN A 365 -6.82 -12.69 -40.08
N VAL A 366 -5.64 -12.27 -39.60
CA VAL A 366 -4.39 -13.03 -39.73
C VAL A 366 -4.48 -14.37 -39.00
N GLN A 367 -5.11 -14.41 -37.82
CA GLN A 367 -5.31 -15.64 -37.04
C GLN A 367 -6.56 -16.44 -37.43
N GLN A 368 -7.24 -16.07 -38.52
CA GLN A 368 -8.45 -16.74 -39.03
C GLN A 368 -9.61 -16.79 -38.02
N ARG A 369 -9.75 -15.73 -37.22
CA ARG A 369 -10.83 -15.50 -36.25
C ARG A 369 -11.90 -14.55 -36.81
N ALA A 370 -12.63 -15.03 -37.81
CA ALA A 370 -13.71 -14.27 -38.46
C ALA A 370 -14.85 -13.96 -37.48
N ASP A 371 -15.11 -14.86 -36.54
CA ASP A 371 -16.05 -14.71 -35.42
C ASP A 371 -15.76 -13.45 -34.60
N VAL A 372 -14.50 -13.22 -34.24
CA VAL A 372 -14.07 -12.02 -33.52
C VAL A 372 -14.16 -10.78 -34.42
N ALA A 373 -13.73 -10.88 -35.69
CA ALA A 373 -13.79 -9.75 -36.62
C ALA A 373 -15.22 -9.22 -36.82
N SER A 374 -16.20 -10.12 -36.91
CA SER A 374 -17.63 -9.79 -36.96
C SER A 374 -18.09 -9.12 -35.67
N LEU A 375 -17.81 -9.71 -34.51
CA LEU A 375 -18.18 -9.14 -33.21
C LEU A 375 -17.67 -7.71 -33.02
N LEU A 376 -16.41 -7.44 -33.38
CA LEU A 376 -15.80 -6.11 -33.30
C LEU A 376 -16.42 -5.10 -34.28
N THR A 377 -17.01 -5.58 -35.38
CA THR A 377 -17.69 -4.73 -36.37
C THR A 377 -19.13 -4.43 -35.95
N ASP A 378 -19.82 -5.43 -35.41
CA ASP A 378 -21.26 -5.37 -35.13
C ASP A 378 -21.55 -4.67 -33.80
N HIS A 379 -20.62 -4.72 -32.83
CA HIS A 379 -20.84 -4.20 -31.47
C HIS A 379 -19.74 -3.26 -30.94
N PRO A 380 -19.20 -2.29 -31.72
CA PRO A 380 -18.09 -1.44 -31.28
C PRO A 380 -18.36 -0.66 -29.99
N GLY A 381 -19.62 -0.26 -29.75
CA GLY A 381 -20.05 0.43 -28.51
C GLY A 381 -20.15 -0.47 -27.27
N SER A 382 -19.81 -1.76 -27.38
CA SER A 382 -19.75 -2.72 -26.27
C SER A 382 -18.36 -3.33 -26.12
N ILE A 383 -17.37 -2.87 -26.87
CA ILE A 383 -16.00 -3.35 -26.77
C ILE A 383 -15.21 -2.43 -25.84
N PHE A 384 -14.66 -3.02 -24.79
CA PHE A 384 -13.85 -2.32 -23.79
C PHE A 384 -12.40 -2.78 -23.87
N ILE A 385 -11.49 -1.95 -23.37
CA ILE A 385 -10.07 -2.22 -23.37
C ILE A 385 -9.45 -1.87 -22.02
N GLN A 386 -8.52 -2.72 -21.62
CA GLN A 386 -7.59 -2.45 -20.55
C GLN A 386 -6.18 -2.35 -21.17
N ASP A 387 -5.62 -1.14 -21.16
CA ASP A 387 -4.43 -0.77 -21.95
C ASP A 387 -3.23 -0.47 -21.04
N TYR A 388 -2.18 -1.30 -21.13
CA TYR A 388 -0.90 -1.09 -20.45
C TYR A 388 0.25 -0.82 -21.44
N SER A 389 -0.06 -0.54 -22.72
CA SER A 389 0.95 -0.36 -23.78
C SER A 389 1.90 0.83 -23.58
N ASP A 390 1.50 1.81 -22.77
CA ASP A 390 2.24 3.00 -22.39
C ASP A 390 3.44 2.72 -21.45
N PHE A 391 3.57 1.53 -20.86
CA PHE A 391 4.68 1.24 -19.94
C PHE A 391 6.03 1.52 -20.58
N ARG A 392 6.20 1.19 -21.87
CA ARG A 392 7.46 1.41 -22.59
C ARG A 392 7.80 2.89 -22.74
N SER A 393 6.81 3.72 -23.09
CA SER A 393 7.01 5.16 -23.24
C SER A 393 7.24 5.82 -21.88
N ALA A 394 6.46 5.44 -20.85
CA ALA A 394 6.62 5.90 -19.48
C ALA A 394 7.99 5.55 -18.89
N MET A 395 8.54 4.39 -19.24
CA MET A 395 9.84 3.92 -18.77
C MET A 395 11.01 4.36 -19.66
N GLY A 396 10.74 5.01 -20.80
CA GLY A 396 11.76 5.47 -21.74
C GLY A 396 12.56 4.34 -22.42
N VAL A 397 11.90 3.23 -22.76
CA VAL A 397 12.55 2.08 -23.42
C VAL A 397 12.02 1.85 -24.84
N SER A 398 12.81 1.17 -25.68
CA SER A 398 12.42 0.86 -27.06
C SER A 398 11.30 -0.19 -27.12
N PRO A 399 10.55 -0.27 -28.23
CA PRO A 399 9.57 -1.33 -28.46
C PRO A 399 10.16 -2.75 -28.38
N SER A 400 11.42 -2.92 -28.75
CA SER A 400 12.11 -4.23 -28.74
C SER A 400 12.68 -4.63 -27.37
N TYR A 401 12.71 -3.72 -26.39
CA TYR A 401 13.32 -3.95 -25.08
C TYR A 401 12.63 -5.08 -24.31
N GLU A 402 13.37 -6.01 -23.72
CA GLU A 402 12.81 -7.06 -22.88
C GLU A 402 12.79 -6.62 -21.42
N PHE A 403 11.60 -6.55 -20.81
CA PHE A 403 11.46 -6.21 -19.40
C PHE A 403 11.96 -7.35 -18.52
N THR A 404 13.13 -7.17 -17.91
CA THR A 404 13.68 -8.14 -16.97
C THR A 404 14.49 -7.46 -15.87
N SER A 405 14.44 -8.03 -14.66
CA SER A 405 15.12 -7.55 -13.46
C SER A 405 15.34 -8.71 -12.49
N ASP A 406 16.58 -9.06 -12.18
CA ASP A 406 16.98 -10.19 -11.31
C ASP A 406 16.27 -11.53 -11.59
N GLY A 407 16.10 -11.85 -12.87
CA GLY A 407 15.42 -13.05 -13.33
C GLY A 407 13.92 -13.06 -13.09
N ARG A 408 13.32 -11.89 -12.85
CA ARG A 408 11.89 -11.61 -13.01
C ARG A 408 11.65 -10.98 -14.38
N TYR A 409 10.44 -11.12 -14.91
CA TYR A 409 10.02 -10.60 -16.19
C TYR A 409 8.74 -9.78 -16.03
N GLY A 410 8.72 -8.61 -16.66
CA GLY A 410 7.54 -7.74 -16.74
C GLY A 410 6.91 -7.82 -18.12
N CYS A 411 5.72 -7.26 -18.27
CA CYS A 411 5.03 -7.12 -19.55
C CYS A 411 4.13 -5.89 -19.57
N SER A 412 3.86 -5.38 -20.77
CA SER A 412 2.92 -4.30 -21.02
C SER A 412 1.73 -4.79 -21.84
N SER A 413 0.83 -5.55 -21.20
CA SER A 413 -0.27 -6.23 -21.86
C SER A 413 -1.34 -5.26 -22.43
N VAL A 414 -2.17 -5.76 -23.34
CA VAL A 414 -3.38 -5.07 -23.81
C VAL A 414 -4.49 -6.09 -23.86
N VAL A 415 -5.63 -5.82 -23.22
CA VAL A 415 -6.74 -6.77 -23.12
C VAL A 415 -8.01 -6.18 -23.71
N LEU A 416 -8.65 -6.92 -24.60
CA LEU A 416 -9.93 -6.57 -25.21
C LEU A 416 -11.06 -7.34 -24.54
N PHE A 417 -12.15 -6.67 -24.23
CA PHE A 417 -13.34 -7.23 -23.59
C PHE A 417 -14.61 -6.91 -24.39
N HIS A 418 -15.61 -7.76 -24.27
CA HIS A 418 -16.97 -7.52 -24.73
C HIS A 418 -17.90 -7.42 -23.52
N LEU A 419 -18.56 -6.27 -23.35
CA LEU A 419 -19.61 -6.11 -22.35
C LEU A 419 -20.94 -6.55 -22.94
N GLU A 420 -21.37 -7.75 -22.57
CA GLU A 420 -22.61 -8.37 -23.04
C GLU A 420 -23.85 -7.63 -22.52
N PRO A 421 -25.01 -7.72 -23.20
CA PRO A 421 -26.26 -7.10 -22.74
C PRO A 421 -26.69 -7.53 -21.33
N GLU A 422 -26.35 -8.77 -20.95
CA GLU A 422 -26.55 -9.37 -19.63
C GLU A 422 -25.53 -8.86 -18.60
N GLY A 423 -24.70 -7.87 -18.93
CA GLY A 423 -23.76 -7.23 -18.01
C GLY A 423 -22.50 -8.01 -17.69
N LYS A 424 -22.24 -9.11 -18.40
CA LYS A 424 -21.00 -9.89 -18.27
C LYS A 424 -19.89 -9.27 -19.12
N LEU A 425 -18.75 -9.00 -18.50
CA LEU A 425 -17.57 -8.49 -19.19
C LEU A 425 -16.67 -9.65 -19.62
N HIS A 426 -16.82 -10.11 -20.86
CA HIS A 426 -16.12 -11.28 -21.38
C HIS A 426 -14.78 -10.91 -22.04
N PRO A 427 -13.64 -11.49 -21.63
CA PRO A 427 -12.34 -11.23 -22.24
C PRO A 427 -12.23 -11.91 -23.62
N LEU A 428 -11.95 -11.13 -24.66
CA LEU A 428 -11.87 -11.58 -26.06
C LEU A 428 -10.45 -11.85 -26.53
N ALA A 429 -9.50 -11.00 -26.16
CA ALA A 429 -8.13 -11.06 -26.68
C ALA A 429 -7.14 -10.48 -25.68
N ILE A 430 -5.93 -11.05 -25.65
CA ILE A 430 -4.83 -10.55 -24.84
C ILE A 430 -3.57 -10.50 -25.69
N THR A 431 -2.98 -9.30 -25.78
CA THR A 431 -1.59 -9.12 -26.18
C THR A 431 -0.72 -9.23 -24.94
N LEU A 432 0.23 -10.17 -24.93
CA LEU A 432 1.04 -10.45 -23.74
C LEU A 432 1.92 -9.25 -23.36
N ASP A 433 2.63 -8.71 -24.33
CA ASP A 433 3.55 -7.58 -24.19
C ASP A 433 3.50 -6.77 -25.49
N TYR A 434 2.89 -5.59 -25.46
CA TYR A 434 2.75 -4.73 -26.64
C TYR A 434 4.08 -4.05 -26.98
N LYS A 435 4.61 -4.34 -28.16
CA LYS A 435 5.92 -3.89 -28.65
C LYS A 435 5.77 -2.87 -29.78
N GLY A 436 4.94 -1.86 -29.56
CA GLY A 436 4.69 -0.75 -30.48
C GLY A 436 3.78 -1.08 -31.67
N SER A 437 3.52 -2.36 -31.94
CA SER A 437 2.47 -2.82 -32.86
C SER A 437 2.08 -4.26 -32.53
N MET A 438 0.86 -4.66 -32.90
CA MET A 438 0.41 -6.05 -32.74
C MET A 438 1.25 -7.06 -33.56
N LYS A 439 1.82 -6.63 -34.69
CA LYS A 439 2.66 -7.50 -35.55
C LYS A 439 3.94 -7.95 -34.83
N GLU A 440 4.55 -7.06 -34.06
CA GLU A 440 5.78 -7.32 -33.30
C GLU A 440 5.49 -7.93 -31.91
N SER A 441 4.21 -8.16 -31.60
CA SER A 441 3.73 -8.62 -30.29
C SER A 441 3.11 -10.02 -30.40
N VAL A 442 2.97 -10.70 -29.27
CA VAL A 442 2.24 -11.97 -29.19
C VAL A 442 0.83 -11.69 -28.67
N ALA A 443 -0.16 -11.88 -29.53
CA ALA A 443 -1.57 -11.74 -29.19
C ALA A 443 -2.31 -13.07 -29.37
N ILE A 444 -3.14 -13.43 -28.40
CA ILE A 444 -4.00 -14.62 -28.43
C ILE A 444 -5.46 -14.19 -28.27
N PHE A 445 -6.34 -14.80 -29.07
CA PHE A 445 -7.78 -14.66 -28.91
C PHE A 445 -8.33 -15.80 -28.05
N ASN A 446 -9.26 -15.47 -27.17
CA ASN A 446 -10.02 -16.44 -26.40
C ASN A 446 -10.72 -17.42 -27.38
N ARG A 447 -10.72 -18.71 -27.06
CA ARG A 447 -11.47 -19.72 -27.82
C ARG A 447 -12.98 -19.43 -27.78
N ARG A 448 -13.44 -18.73 -26.74
CA ARG A 448 -14.82 -18.32 -26.51
C ARG A 448 -14.97 -16.84 -26.85
N ILE A 449 -16.02 -16.49 -27.60
CA ILE A 449 -16.36 -15.10 -27.92
C ILE A 449 -17.49 -14.54 -27.06
N SER A 450 -18.09 -15.38 -26.21
CA SER A 450 -19.16 -15.01 -25.29
C SER A 450 -19.14 -15.88 -24.03
N SER A 451 -19.64 -15.33 -22.92
CA SER A 451 -19.79 -16.01 -21.64
C SER A 451 -20.71 -17.23 -21.70
N THR A 452 -21.61 -17.28 -22.69
CA THR A 452 -22.60 -18.36 -22.88
C THR A 452 -22.03 -19.59 -23.57
N ILE A 453 -20.89 -19.46 -24.26
CA ILE A 453 -20.24 -20.58 -24.94
C ILE A 453 -19.50 -21.40 -23.87
N PRO A 454 -19.76 -22.72 -23.72
CA PRO A 454 -18.99 -23.55 -22.80
C PRO A 454 -17.54 -23.70 -23.29
N GLY A 455 -16.60 -23.85 -22.36
CA GLY A 455 -15.20 -24.08 -22.71
C GLY A 455 -14.43 -24.79 -21.60
N ASP A 456 -13.30 -25.39 -21.98
CA ASP A 456 -12.39 -26.07 -21.07
C ASP A 456 -11.39 -25.07 -20.45
N GLU A 457 -11.92 -24.14 -19.65
CA GLU A 457 -11.15 -23.02 -19.10
C GLU A 457 -10.05 -23.46 -18.12
N ALA A 458 -10.23 -24.60 -17.47
CA ALA A 458 -9.27 -25.14 -16.52
C ALA A 458 -7.97 -25.57 -17.21
N GLU A 459 -8.10 -26.24 -18.37
CA GLU A 459 -7.00 -26.81 -19.13
C GLU A 459 -6.53 -25.92 -20.30
N ASP A 460 -7.13 -24.75 -20.52
CA ASP A 460 -6.66 -23.77 -21.50
C ASP A 460 -5.43 -22.99 -20.98
N TRP A 461 -4.35 -23.71 -20.73
CA TRP A 461 -3.08 -23.18 -20.20
C TRP A 461 -2.51 -22.00 -20.99
N PRO A 462 -2.54 -21.96 -22.34
CA PRO A 462 -2.14 -20.78 -23.11
C PRO A 462 -2.94 -19.53 -22.74
N TRP A 463 -4.26 -19.67 -22.59
CA TRP A 463 -5.14 -18.56 -22.23
C TRP A 463 -5.00 -18.15 -20.76
N ARG A 464 -4.84 -19.12 -19.85
CA ARG A 464 -4.55 -18.85 -18.44
C ARG A 464 -3.22 -18.11 -18.26
N TYR A 465 -2.19 -18.48 -19.00
CA TYR A 465 -0.93 -17.74 -19.02
C TYR A 465 -1.11 -16.30 -19.54
N ALA A 466 -1.92 -16.10 -20.58
CA ALA A 466 -2.21 -14.77 -21.09
C ALA A 466 -2.92 -13.88 -20.07
N LYS A 467 -3.93 -14.42 -19.36
CA LYS A 467 -4.59 -13.73 -18.24
C LYS A 467 -3.61 -13.39 -17.12
N MET A 468 -2.65 -14.28 -16.83
CA MET A 468 -1.60 -14.02 -15.84
C MET A 468 -0.65 -12.88 -16.26
N CYS A 469 -0.31 -12.76 -17.56
CA CYS A 469 0.45 -11.61 -18.07
C CYS A 469 -0.34 -10.31 -17.87
N ALA A 470 -1.63 -10.30 -18.23
CA ALA A 470 -2.49 -9.14 -18.03
C ALA A 470 -2.56 -8.73 -16.55
N GLN A 471 -2.68 -9.69 -15.63
CA GLN A 471 -2.69 -9.43 -14.19
C GLN A 471 -1.33 -8.92 -13.67
N CYS A 472 -0.21 -9.34 -14.27
CA CYS A 472 1.11 -8.80 -13.95
C CYS A 472 1.24 -7.33 -14.36
N SER A 473 0.76 -6.96 -15.56
CA SER A 473 0.68 -5.56 -15.95
C SER A 473 -0.29 -4.77 -15.05
N ASP A 474 -1.44 -5.35 -14.73
CA ASP A 474 -2.43 -4.70 -13.86
C ASP A 474 -1.91 -4.47 -12.45
N TRP A 475 -1.11 -5.39 -11.90
CA TRP A 475 -0.47 -5.22 -10.60
C TRP A 475 0.42 -3.97 -10.58
N LEU A 476 1.26 -3.77 -11.59
CA LEU A 476 2.12 -2.57 -11.64
C LEU A 476 1.30 -1.29 -11.76
N ARG A 477 0.31 -1.26 -12.68
CA ARG A 477 -0.57 -0.11 -12.85
C ARG A 477 -1.31 0.19 -11.55
N HIS A 478 -1.91 -0.82 -10.95
CA HIS A 478 -2.67 -0.70 -9.72
C HIS A 478 -1.79 -0.18 -8.58
N GLU A 479 -0.71 -0.87 -8.23
CA GLU A 479 0.08 -0.51 -7.05
C GLU A 479 0.84 0.82 -7.21
N VAL A 480 1.44 1.05 -8.38
CA VAL A 480 2.30 2.22 -8.58
C VAL A 480 1.51 3.43 -9.04
N ALA A 481 0.60 3.28 -10.01
CA ALA A 481 -0.15 4.42 -10.54
C ALA A 481 -1.44 4.68 -9.76
N ILE A 482 -2.34 3.71 -9.65
CA ILE A 482 -3.68 3.94 -9.13
C ILE A 482 -3.71 4.07 -7.60
N HIS A 483 -2.96 3.22 -6.89
CA HIS A 483 -2.86 3.23 -5.45
C HIS A 483 -1.85 4.31 -5.02
N LEU A 484 -0.55 4.08 -5.23
CA LEU A 484 0.48 4.99 -4.72
C LEU A 484 0.40 6.41 -5.31
N VAL A 485 0.38 6.58 -6.64
CA VAL A 485 0.42 7.93 -7.23
C VAL A 485 -0.93 8.63 -7.08
N ASN A 486 -2.01 8.05 -7.60
CA ASN A 486 -3.32 8.70 -7.72
C ASN A 486 -4.06 8.86 -6.38
N THR A 487 -3.56 8.26 -5.30
CA THR A 487 -4.05 8.54 -3.95
C THR A 487 -2.98 9.21 -3.10
N HIS A 488 -1.93 8.49 -2.68
CA HIS A 488 -0.96 9.00 -1.72
C HIS A 488 -0.18 10.23 -2.20
N LEU A 489 0.46 10.15 -3.38
CA LEU A 489 1.44 11.17 -3.78
C LEU A 489 0.79 12.45 -4.30
N VAL A 490 -0.33 12.34 -5.02
CA VAL A 490 -1.08 13.54 -5.44
C VAL A 490 -1.73 14.23 -4.23
N GLU A 491 -2.30 13.48 -3.29
CA GLU A 491 -2.90 14.03 -2.08
C GLU A 491 -1.85 14.69 -1.18
N GLU A 492 -0.64 14.13 -1.05
CA GLU A 492 0.44 14.76 -0.29
C GLU A 492 0.80 16.14 -0.80
N VAL A 493 0.82 16.35 -2.11
CA VAL A 493 1.06 17.69 -2.69
C VAL A 493 -0.05 18.65 -2.31
N ILE A 494 -1.31 18.21 -2.30
CA ILE A 494 -2.43 19.02 -1.84
C ILE A 494 -2.27 19.37 -0.36
N ILE A 495 -1.96 18.39 0.50
CA ILE A 495 -1.76 18.62 1.94
C ILE A 495 -0.67 19.66 2.18
N VAL A 496 0.48 19.52 1.52
CA VAL A 496 1.60 20.44 1.68
C VAL A 496 1.24 21.83 1.19
N SER A 497 0.68 21.96 -0.02
CA SER A 497 0.31 23.27 -0.57
C SER A 497 -0.82 23.95 0.22
N VAL A 498 -1.79 23.20 0.75
CA VAL A 498 -2.83 23.79 1.62
C VAL A 498 -2.24 24.31 2.93
N ASN A 499 -1.35 23.55 3.59
CA ASN A 499 -0.68 24.02 4.82
C ASN A 499 0.24 25.24 4.60
N ARG A 500 0.69 25.46 3.36
CA ARG A 500 1.50 26.63 2.97
C ARG A 500 0.65 27.85 2.64
N ALA A 501 -0.54 27.65 2.07
CA ALA A 501 -1.36 28.73 1.51
C ALA A 501 -2.53 29.18 2.40
N PHE A 502 -3.13 28.28 3.20
CA PHE A 502 -4.33 28.57 3.97
C PHE A 502 -4.03 28.82 5.46
N ASP A 503 -4.79 29.73 6.07
CA ASP A 503 -4.84 29.83 7.54
C ASP A 503 -5.58 28.61 8.13
N PRO A 504 -5.16 28.05 9.27
CA PRO A 504 -5.84 26.90 9.89
C PRO A 504 -7.32 27.14 10.22
N SER A 505 -7.77 28.38 10.36
CA SER A 505 -9.18 28.74 10.57
C SER A 505 -10.00 28.83 9.28
N HIS A 506 -9.36 28.81 8.11
CA HIS A 506 -10.02 28.90 6.81
C HIS A 506 -10.96 27.71 6.58
N ILE A 507 -12.14 27.95 6.01
CA ILE A 507 -13.18 26.92 5.88
C ILE A 507 -12.71 25.70 5.08
N VAL A 508 -12.01 25.92 3.95
CA VAL A 508 -11.43 24.85 3.13
C VAL A 508 -10.43 24.01 3.92
N PHE A 509 -9.56 24.65 4.71
CA PHE A 509 -8.60 23.94 5.57
C PHE A 509 -9.34 23.08 6.62
N ARG A 510 -10.33 23.66 7.31
CA ARG A 510 -11.12 22.97 8.34
C ARG A 510 -11.95 21.81 7.78
N LEU A 511 -12.34 21.89 6.51
CA LEU A 511 -13.11 20.85 5.83
C LEU A 511 -12.22 19.67 5.42
N LEU A 512 -10.96 19.93 5.05
CA LEU A 512 -10.03 18.91 4.55
C LEU A 512 -9.14 18.29 5.63
N GLU A 513 -8.77 19.03 6.67
CA GLU A 513 -7.86 18.59 7.75
C GLU A 513 -8.19 17.19 8.32
N PRO A 514 -9.46 16.82 8.59
CA PRO A 514 -9.79 15.48 9.10
C PRO A 514 -9.42 14.33 8.16
N HIS A 515 -9.38 14.58 6.85
CA HIS A 515 -9.16 13.58 5.81
C HIS A 515 -7.67 13.31 5.52
N TRP A 516 -6.77 14.04 6.18
CA TRP A 516 -5.32 13.96 5.95
C TRP A 516 -4.55 13.35 7.11
N SER A 517 -5.28 12.90 8.13
CA SER A 517 -4.67 12.22 9.28
C SER A 517 -3.79 11.07 8.79
N THR A 518 -2.57 11.00 9.31
CA THR A 518 -1.58 9.93 9.05
C THR A 518 -0.97 9.85 7.64
N THR A 519 -1.53 10.51 6.62
CA THR A 519 -1.04 10.41 5.23
C THR A 519 0.44 10.80 5.07
N LEU A 520 0.85 11.93 5.65
CA LEU A 520 2.21 12.44 5.53
C LEU A 520 3.28 11.50 6.14
N PRO A 521 3.18 11.06 7.42
CA PRO A 521 4.15 10.12 7.98
C PRO A 521 4.12 8.76 7.25
N LEU A 522 2.96 8.32 6.76
CA LEU A 522 2.83 7.11 5.95
C LEU A 522 3.62 7.18 4.65
N ASN A 523 3.45 8.25 3.90
CA ASN A 523 4.13 8.44 2.62
C ASN A 523 5.66 8.53 2.81
N ALA A 524 6.12 9.16 3.89
CA ALA A 524 7.54 9.18 4.23
C ALA A 524 8.07 7.75 4.47
N ALA A 525 7.38 6.94 5.28
CA ALA A 525 7.76 5.55 5.51
C ALA A 525 7.73 4.70 4.23
N ALA A 526 6.74 4.94 3.35
CA ALA A 526 6.63 4.26 2.07
C ALA A 526 7.80 4.59 1.14
N ARG A 527 8.23 5.85 1.08
CA ARG A 527 9.41 6.29 0.30
C ARG A 527 10.71 5.70 0.82
N GLU A 528 10.89 5.62 2.14
CA GLU A 528 12.13 5.15 2.75
C GLU A 528 12.28 3.63 2.72
N THR A 529 11.16 2.89 2.81
CA THR A 529 11.17 1.45 3.00
C THR A 529 10.35 0.70 1.95
N LEU A 530 9.05 0.94 1.88
CA LEU A 530 8.13 0.10 1.09
C LEU A 530 8.51 0.09 -0.40
N VAL A 531 8.64 1.25 -1.03
CA VAL A 531 8.92 1.34 -2.46
C VAL A 531 10.30 0.76 -2.83
N PRO A 532 11.42 1.21 -2.22
CA PRO A 532 12.74 0.73 -2.62
C PRO A 532 13.06 -0.70 -2.19
N LYS A 533 12.58 -1.13 -1.00
CA LYS A 533 12.98 -2.43 -0.41
C LYS A 533 11.97 -3.54 -0.68
N ILE A 534 10.72 -3.19 -1.02
CA ILE A 534 9.64 -4.15 -1.22
C ILE A 534 9.08 -4.07 -2.64
N ILE A 535 8.47 -2.96 -3.05
CA ILE A 535 7.77 -2.85 -4.34
C ILE A 535 8.74 -3.07 -5.51
N ILE A 536 9.85 -2.35 -5.57
CA ILE A 536 10.81 -2.45 -6.67
C ILE A 536 11.36 -3.89 -6.82
N PRO A 537 11.84 -4.56 -5.74
CA PRO A 537 12.28 -5.95 -5.81
C PRO A 537 11.20 -6.99 -6.15
N LEU A 538 9.91 -6.62 -6.11
CA LEU A 538 8.81 -7.51 -6.51
C LEU A 538 8.51 -7.45 -8.00
N THR A 539 8.99 -6.44 -8.71
CA THR A 539 8.62 -6.21 -10.11
C THR A 539 9.57 -6.88 -11.10
N GLY A 540 9.09 -7.07 -12.33
CA GLY A 540 9.91 -7.46 -13.48
C GLY A 540 10.70 -6.31 -14.12
N PHE A 541 10.69 -5.12 -13.50
CA PHE A 541 11.30 -3.90 -14.02
C PHE A 541 12.49 -3.47 -13.17
N THR A 542 13.43 -2.74 -13.76
CA THR A 542 14.58 -2.17 -13.03
C THR A 542 14.13 -1.00 -12.15
N PRO A 543 14.86 -0.66 -11.07
CA PRO A 543 14.53 0.50 -10.24
C PRO A 543 14.34 1.79 -11.05
N LYS A 544 15.21 2.03 -12.04
CA LYS A 544 15.11 3.20 -12.93
C LYS A 544 13.79 3.23 -13.69
N GLN A 545 13.34 2.09 -14.21
CA GLN A 545 12.08 1.98 -14.95
C GLN A 545 10.88 2.18 -14.04
N THR A 546 10.85 1.55 -12.86
CA THR A 546 9.74 1.71 -11.92
C THR A 546 9.59 3.16 -11.44
N TYR A 547 10.70 3.85 -11.14
CA TYR A 547 10.64 5.28 -10.79
C TYR A 547 10.25 6.17 -11.97
N ALA A 548 10.68 5.85 -13.20
CA ALA A 548 10.23 6.56 -14.40
C ALA A 548 8.72 6.41 -14.61
N PHE A 549 8.19 5.19 -14.48
CA PHE A 549 6.74 4.91 -14.57
C PHE A 549 5.95 5.67 -13.49
N LEU A 550 6.43 5.66 -12.25
CA LEU A 550 5.83 6.42 -11.14
C LEU A 550 5.76 7.91 -11.45
N LYS A 551 6.86 8.52 -11.90
CA LYS A 551 6.92 9.95 -12.24
C LYS A 551 6.07 10.31 -13.46
N ASP A 552 6.06 9.45 -14.48
CA ASP A 552 5.21 9.62 -15.66
C ASP A 552 3.72 9.63 -15.25
N SER A 553 3.30 8.67 -14.42
CA SER A 553 1.94 8.62 -13.87
C SER A 553 1.57 9.90 -13.11
N TYR A 554 2.48 10.42 -12.29
CA TYR A 554 2.23 11.65 -11.54
C TYR A 554 2.06 12.86 -12.47
N SER A 555 2.96 13.01 -13.45
CA SER A 555 2.94 14.13 -14.39
C SER A 555 1.70 14.16 -15.30
N LYS A 556 1.08 13.00 -15.51
CA LYS A 556 -0.13 12.82 -16.33
C LYS A 556 -1.42 12.78 -15.52
N PHE A 557 -1.36 13.01 -14.21
CA PHE A 557 -2.57 13.07 -13.39
C PHE A 557 -3.45 14.26 -13.82
N GLU A 558 -4.62 13.95 -14.37
CA GLU A 558 -5.58 14.97 -14.84
C GLU A 558 -6.65 15.21 -13.79
N TRP A 559 -6.51 16.29 -12.99
CA TRP A 559 -7.35 16.51 -11.82
C TRP A 559 -8.85 16.54 -12.11
N THR A 560 -9.28 17.39 -13.05
CA THR A 560 -10.71 17.54 -13.39
C THR A 560 -11.25 16.36 -14.18
N ALA A 561 -10.40 15.69 -14.97
CA ALA A 561 -10.75 14.51 -15.72
C ALA A 561 -11.17 13.34 -14.83
N LEU A 562 -10.51 13.22 -13.67
CA LEU A 562 -10.68 12.12 -12.74
C LEU A 562 -11.80 12.35 -11.72
N TYR A 563 -12.52 13.48 -11.81
CA TYR A 563 -13.79 13.64 -11.09
C TYR A 563 -14.72 12.52 -11.54
N ILE A 564 -15.37 11.83 -10.61
CA ILE A 564 -16.13 10.61 -10.91
C ILE A 564 -17.11 10.75 -12.08
N PRO A 565 -17.90 11.85 -12.18
CA PRO A 565 -18.77 12.05 -13.33
C PRO A 565 -18.01 12.15 -14.66
N ASN A 566 -16.86 12.82 -14.68
CA ASN A 566 -16.05 13.04 -15.87
C ASN A 566 -15.32 11.76 -16.27
N ASP A 567 -14.75 11.05 -15.30
CA ASP A 567 -14.02 9.80 -15.48
C ASP A 567 -14.93 8.72 -16.08
N LEU A 568 -16.09 8.48 -15.46
CA LEU A 568 -17.04 7.46 -15.92
C LEU A 568 -17.52 7.74 -17.35
N ASN A 569 -17.94 8.97 -17.64
CA ASN A 569 -18.37 9.36 -18.98
C ASN A 569 -17.23 9.19 -20.01
N ARG A 570 -16.02 9.64 -19.67
CA ARG A 570 -14.85 9.53 -20.56
C ARG A 570 -14.49 8.08 -20.85
N ARG A 571 -14.59 7.20 -19.86
CA ARG A 571 -14.33 5.76 -20.01
C ARG A 571 -15.46 5.01 -20.71
N GLY A 572 -16.54 5.69 -21.09
CA GLY A 572 -17.67 5.10 -21.81
C GLY A 572 -18.71 4.43 -20.92
N PHE A 573 -18.85 4.91 -19.68
CA PHE A 573 -19.88 4.49 -18.72
C PHE A 573 -20.75 5.70 -18.34
N PRO A 574 -21.78 6.04 -19.14
CA PRO A 574 -22.65 7.17 -18.83
C PRO A 574 -23.34 6.99 -17.48
N ILE A 575 -23.39 8.04 -16.67
CA ILE A 575 -23.90 7.98 -15.29
C ILE A 575 -25.38 7.58 -15.28
N GLU A 576 -26.16 8.12 -16.21
CA GLU A 576 -27.58 7.84 -16.41
C GLU A 576 -27.85 6.37 -16.76
N ASP A 577 -26.83 5.65 -17.22
CA ASP A 577 -26.93 4.27 -17.65
C ASP A 577 -26.53 3.27 -16.56
N LEU A 578 -25.87 3.70 -15.47
CA LEU A 578 -25.30 2.79 -14.46
C LEU A 578 -26.33 1.90 -13.74
N ASP A 579 -27.61 2.31 -13.68
CA ASP A 579 -28.69 1.51 -13.11
C ASP A 579 -29.40 0.61 -14.14
N LYS A 580 -29.01 0.67 -15.43
CA LYS A 580 -29.48 -0.29 -16.44
C LYS A 580 -28.87 -1.67 -16.20
N HIS A 581 -29.61 -2.71 -16.57
CA HIS A 581 -29.18 -4.09 -16.38
C HIS A 581 -27.78 -4.39 -16.97
N LYS A 582 -27.39 -3.78 -18.09
CA LYS A 582 -26.05 -3.98 -18.70
C LYS A 582 -24.87 -3.63 -17.76
N TYR A 583 -25.06 -2.79 -16.75
CA TYR A 583 -23.98 -2.34 -15.86
C TYR A 583 -24.12 -2.85 -14.43
N HIS A 584 -25.05 -3.78 -14.16
CA HIS A 584 -25.30 -4.25 -12.80
C HIS A 584 -24.05 -4.85 -12.14
N ASN A 585 -23.19 -5.53 -12.91
CA ASN A 585 -21.91 -6.10 -12.46
C ASN A 585 -20.81 -5.05 -12.20
N TYR A 586 -20.99 -3.78 -12.60
CA TYR A 586 -20.02 -2.72 -12.33
C TYR A 586 -20.22 -2.08 -10.96
N GLY A 587 -20.09 -2.89 -9.91
CA GLY A 587 -20.34 -2.51 -8.52
C GLY A 587 -19.56 -1.27 -8.05
N TYR A 588 -18.31 -1.10 -8.49
CA TYR A 588 -17.53 0.11 -8.20
C TYR A 588 -18.21 1.37 -8.77
N ALA A 589 -18.51 1.41 -10.07
CA ALA A 589 -19.05 2.61 -10.73
C ALA A 589 -20.40 3.05 -10.13
N ARG A 590 -21.29 2.09 -9.84
CA ARG A 590 -22.60 2.34 -9.23
C ARG A 590 -22.46 2.95 -7.85
N ASN A 591 -21.59 2.39 -7.01
CA ASN A 591 -21.35 2.89 -5.67
C ASN A 591 -20.62 4.24 -5.66
N ILE A 592 -19.52 4.37 -6.41
CA ILE A 592 -18.67 5.55 -6.36
C ILE A 592 -19.35 6.79 -6.93
N SER A 593 -20.21 6.63 -7.95
CA SER A 593 -21.03 7.72 -8.50
C SER A 593 -22.02 8.27 -7.46
N ARG A 594 -22.68 7.38 -6.71
CA ARG A 594 -23.57 7.78 -5.61
C ARG A 594 -22.80 8.44 -4.46
N MET A 595 -21.66 7.87 -4.06
CA MET A 595 -20.78 8.45 -3.04
C MET A 595 -20.30 9.85 -3.42
N TRP A 596 -19.85 10.05 -4.67
CA TRP A 596 -19.44 11.37 -5.18
C TRP A 596 -20.54 12.41 -4.99
N ASN A 597 -21.78 12.11 -5.38
CA ASN A 597 -22.91 13.03 -5.24
C ASN A 597 -23.23 13.36 -3.76
N ILE A 598 -23.07 12.39 -2.86
CA ILE A 598 -23.26 12.61 -1.41
C ILE A 598 -22.17 13.56 -0.88
N LEU A 599 -20.90 13.30 -1.21
CA LEU A 599 -19.78 14.15 -0.80
C LEU A 599 -19.91 15.55 -1.37
N ARG A 600 -20.26 15.67 -2.66
CA ARG A 600 -20.45 16.96 -3.32
C ARG A 600 -21.54 17.80 -2.66
N ARG A 601 -22.68 17.20 -2.32
CA ARG A 601 -23.76 17.91 -1.59
C ARG A 601 -23.32 18.40 -0.22
N PHE A 602 -22.56 17.57 0.51
CA PHE A 602 -21.98 17.95 1.79
C PHE A 602 -21.04 19.16 1.63
N VAL A 603 -20.09 19.10 0.70
CA VAL A 603 -19.13 20.18 0.42
C VAL A 603 -19.85 21.44 -0.05
N GLN A 604 -20.80 21.31 -0.99
CA GLN A 604 -21.62 22.40 -1.49
C GLN A 604 -22.33 23.14 -0.37
N THR A 605 -23.00 22.42 0.53
CA THR A 605 -23.71 23.02 1.67
C THR A 605 -22.77 23.83 2.57
N VAL A 606 -21.54 23.35 2.78
CA VAL A 606 -20.54 24.07 3.59
C VAL A 606 -20.03 25.32 2.88
N LEU A 607 -19.70 25.19 1.59
CA LEU A 607 -19.05 26.28 0.85
C LEU A 607 -20.05 27.37 0.42
N GLU A 608 -21.31 27.04 0.13
CA GLU A 608 -22.35 28.06 -0.11
C GLU A 608 -22.61 28.95 1.12
N ASP A 609 -22.55 28.38 2.34
CA ASP A 609 -22.66 29.16 3.59
C ASP A 609 -21.43 30.04 3.82
N ALA A 610 -20.24 29.55 3.46
CA ALA A 610 -18.98 30.26 3.68
C ALA A 610 -18.63 31.29 2.58
N TYR A 611 -19.17 31.10 1.38
CA TYR A 611 -18.97 31.97 0.21
C TYR A 611 -20.29 32.58 -0.28
N PRO A 612 -20.99 33.41 0.53
CA PRO A 612 -22.24 34.04 0.13
C PRO A 612 -22.10 35.01 -1.06
N GLY A 613 -20.87 35.47 -1.34
CA GLY A 613 -20.55 36.27 -2.53
C GLY A 613 -20.32 35.44 -3.81
N GLY A 614 -20.46 34.12 -3.74
CA GLY A 614 -20.29 33.21 -4.88
C GLY A 614 -18.93 33.31 -5.56
N ASP A 615 -18.93 33.22 -6.89
CA ASP A 615 -17.72 33.23 -7.72
C ASP A 615 -16.83 34.45 -7.48
N ALA A 616 -17.41 35.63 -7.26
CA ALA A 616 -16.62 36.84 -7.00
C ALA A 616 -15.80 36.75 -5.71
N GLN A 617 -16.35 36.07 -4.68
CA GLN A 617 -15.63 35.85 -3.43
C GLN A 617 -14.54 34.79 -3.58
N VAL A 618 -14.79 33.71 -4.33
CA VAL A 618 -13.77 32.69 -4.62
C VAL A 618 -12.62 33.27 -5.44
N ALA A 619 -12.93 34.00 -6.51
CA ALA A 619 -11.93 34.64 -7.36
C ALA A 619 -11.07 35.69 -6.63
N SER A 620 -11.56 36.27 -5.53
CA SER A 620 -10.82 37.23 -4.70
C SER A 620 -10.16 36.60 -3.45
N ASP A 621 -10.36 35.30 -3.22
CA ASP A 621 -9.74 34.56 -2.12
C ASP A 621 -8.25 34.30 -2.40
N ARG A 622 -7.41 35.02 -1.66
CA ARG A 622 -5.95 34.97 -1.84
C ARG A 622 -5.36 33.62 -1.45
N SER A 623 -5.97 32.88 -0.51
CA SER A 623 -5.47 31.58 -0.06
C SER A 623 -5.67 30.54 -1.15
N VAL A 624 -6.87 30.55 -1.73
CA VAL A 624 -7.28 29.74 -2.88
C VAL A 624 -6.36 30.00 -4.07
N PHE A 625 -6.16 31.28 -4.45
CA PHE A 625 -5.22 31.63 -5.52
C PHE A 625 -3.77 31.18 -5.23
N ALA A 626 -3.24 31.45 -4.04
CA ALA A 626 -1.86 31.10 -3.68
C ALA A 626 -1.63 29.57 -3.69
N PHE A 627 -2.63 28.81 -3.27
CA PHE A 627 -2.60 27.35 -3.27
C PHE A 627 -2.39 26.76 -4.67
N TYR A 628 -3.22 27.12 -5.65
CA TYR A 628 -3.10 26.55 -7.00
C TYR A 628 -1.80 26.96 -7.69
N GLN A 629 -1.31 28.17 -7.41
CA GLN A 629 0.00 28.59 -7.91
C GLN A 629 1.13 27.74 -7.30
N ASP A 630 1.07 27.43 -6.00
CA ASP A 630 2.04 26.57 -5.34
C ASP A 630 2.00 25.14 -5.90
N VAL A 631 0.81 24.57 -6.13
CA VAL A 631 0.63 23.24 -6.74
C VAL A 631 1.21 23.16 -8.17
N ARG A 632 1.04 24.20 -8.99
CA ARG A 632 1.57 24.24 -10.36
C ARG A 632 3.07 24.55 -10.43
N SER A 633 3.59 25.27 -9.42
CA SER A 633 4.94 25.83 -9.49
C SER A 633 6.02 24.75 -9.57
N SER A 634 7.12 25.06 -10.26
CA SER A 634 8.29 24.19 -10.36
C SER A 634 8.97 23.95 -9.00
N SER A 635 8.86 24.91 -8.08
CA SER A 635 9.34 24.80 -6.70
C SER A 635 8.35 24.14 -5.74
N GLY A 636 7.11 23.91 -6.18
CA GLY A 636 6.03 23.34 -5.38
C GLY A 636 5.61 21.98 -5.90
N GLY A 637 4.32 21.83 -6.20
CA GLY A 637 3.71 20.55 -6.56
C GLY A 637 4.04 20.00 -7.96
N GLN A 638 4.51 20.84 -8.89
CA GLN A 638 4.83 20.44 -10.28
C GLN A 638 3.67 19.78 -11.06
N LEU A 639 2.42 20.00 -10.64
CA LEU A 639 1.25 19.59 -11.43
C LEU A 639 0.88 20.75 -12.38
N SER A 640 1.63 20.88 -13.48
CA SER A 640 1.47 22.02 -14.39
C SER A 640 0.08 22.13 -15.02
N SER A 641 -0.62 21.00 -15.19
CA SER A 641 -1.99 20.91 -15.74
C SER A 641 -3.10 21.12 -14.70
N PHE A 642 -2.75 21.34 -13.42
CA PHE A 642 -3.73 21.53 -12.34
C PHE A 642 -4.69 22.69 -12.69
N PRO A 643 -6.02 22.60 -12.46
CA PRO A 643 -7.00 23.62 -12.87
C PRO A 643 -6.90 24.92 -12.07
N ASP A 644 -7.40 26.02 -12.64
CA ASP A 644 -7.55 27.31 -11.94
C ASP A 644 -8.98 27.34 -11.41
N VAL A 645 -9.16 27.48 -10.09
CA VAL A 645 -10.49 27.47 -9.49
C VAL A 645 -10.88 28.91 -9.20
N LYS A 646 -11.89 29.40 -9.94
CA LYS A 646 -12.36 30.80 -9.86
C LYS A 646 -13.81 30.90 -9.46
N THR A 647 -14.57 29.84 -9.67
CA THR A 647 -16.00 29.76 -9.36
C THR A 647 -16.23 28.95 -8.09
N LEU A 648 -17.36 29.17 -7.45
CA LEU A 648 -17.78 28.38 -6.29
C LEU A 648 -17.99 26.91 -6.66
N ASP A 649 -18.53 26.64 -7.85
CA ASP A 649 -18.75 25.28 -8.33
C ASP A 649 -17.43 24.51 -8.53
N GLU A 650 -16.41 25.15 -9.13
CA GLU A 650 -15.07 24.57 -9.26
C GLU A 650 -14.42 24.29 -7.89
N LEU A 651 -14.64 25.16 -6.90
CA LEU A 651 -14.11 24.97 -5.54
C LEU A 651 -14.81 23.81 -4.83
N ILE A 652 -16.12 23.68 -5.02
CA ILE A 652 -16.91 22.54 -4.54
C ILE A 652 -16.38 21.24 -5.12
N ASP A 653 -16.18 21.15 -6.44
CA ASP A 653 -15.68 19.94 -7.07
C ASP A 653 -14.24 19.62 -6.65
N PHE A 654 -13.38 20.64 -6.53
CA PHE A 654 -12.01 20.45 -6.07
C PHE A 654 -11.95 19.85 -4.65
N VAL A 655 -12.70 20.43 -3.70
CA VAL A 655 -12.73 19.93 -2.32
C VAL A 655 -13.39 18.55 -2.24
N THR A 656 -14.42 18.30 -3.06
CA THR A 656 -15.04 16.98 -3.21
C THR A 656 -14.02 15.95 -3.68
N MET A 657 -13.19 16.29 -4.67
CA MET A 657 -12.15 15.41 -5.19
C MET A 657 -11.11 15.06 -4.12
N CYS A 658 -10.66 16.01 -3.31
CA CYS A 658 -9.71 15.74 -2.22
C CYS A 658 -10.28 14.73 -1.21
N ILE A 659 -11.52 14.94 -0.76
CA ILE A 659 -12.20 14.01 0.15
C ILE A 659 -12.42 12.65 -0.52
N HIS A 660 -12.79 12.64 -1.80
CA HIS A 660 -12.96 11.41 -2.59
C HIS A 660 -11.66 10.60 -2.70
N ILE A 661 -10.53 11.25 -3.03
CA ILE A 661 -9.21 10.61 -3.09
C ILE A 661 -8.86 10.03 -1.72
N ALA A 662 -8.96 10.85 -0.68
CA ALA A 662 -8.52 10.49 0.66
C ALA A 662 -9.34 9.37 1.29
N SER A 663 -10.62 9.23 0.94
CA SER A 663 -11.55 8.32 1.60
C SER A 663 -12.02 7.19 0.66
N PRO A 664 -13.11 7.34 -0.12
CA PRO A 664 -13.69 6.22 -0.86
C PRO A 664 -12.79 5.68 -1.98
N GLN A 665 -12.01 6.52 -2.67
CA GLN A 665 -11.14 6.06 -3.75
C GLN A 665 -10.02 5.18 -3.21
N HIS A 666 -9.28 5.69 -2.21
CA HIS A 666 -8.23 4.92 -1.54
C HIS A 666 -8.78 3.60 -0.98
N THR A 667 -9.91 3.63 -0.28
CA THR A 667 -10.56 2.42 0.25
C THR A 667 -10.86 1.40 -0.86
N ALA A 668 -11.45 1.84 -1.98
CA ALA A 668 -11.84 0.99 -3.10
C ALA A 668 -10.65 0.24 -3.74
N VAL A 669 -9.49 0.89 -3.82
CA VAL A 669 -8.29 0.32 -4.46
C VAL A 669 -7.34 -0.37 -3.48
N ASN A 670 -7.60 -0.24 -2.17
CA ASN A 670 -6.75 -0.80 -1.12
C ASN A 670 -7.36 -2.04 -0.45
N TYR A 671 -8.59 -1.98 0.05
CA TYR A 671 -9.15 -3.02 0.95
C TYR A 671 -9.33 -4.41 0.31
N LEU A 672 -9.30 -4.50 -1.01
CA LEU A 672 -9.43 -5.76 -1.76
C LEU A 672 -8.08 -6.40 -2.13
N GLN A 673 -6.94 -5.76 -1.83
CA GLN A 673 -5.64 -6.34 -2.17
C GLN A 673 -5.46 -7.68 -1.44
N GLN A 674 -5.84 -7.78 -0.17
CA GLN A 674 -5.75 -9.06 0.56
C GLN A 674 -6.51 -10.18 -0.16
N TYR A 675 -7.69 -9.90 -0.71
CA TYR A 675 -8.51 -10.90 -1.38
C TYR A 675 -7.92 -11.33 -2.74
N TYR A 676 -7.47 -10.38 -3.57
CA TYR A 676 -7.05 -10.66 -4.94
C TYR A 676 -5.55 -10.96 -5.11
N GLN A 677 -4.69 -10.51 -4.19
CA GLN A 677 -3.24 -10.57 -4.37
C GLN A 677 -2.54 -11.58 -3.45
N THR A 678 -3.12 -11.97 -2.30
CA THR A 678 -2.48 -12.99 -1.42
C THR A 678 -2.42 -14.38 -2.04
N PHE A 679 -3.29 -14.66 -3.01
CA PHE A 679 -3.24 -15.86 -3.85
C PHE A 679 -2.49 -15.55 -5.15
N ILE A 680 -1.16 -15.70 -5.10
CA ILE A 680 -0.23 -15.30 -6.17
C ILE A 680 -0.63 -15.75 -7.58
N PRO A 681 -1.13 -16.98 -7.83
CA PRO A 681 -1.52 -17.38 -9.18
C PRO A 681 -2.61 -16.53 -9.82
N ASN A 682 -3.44 -15.83 -9.05
CA ASN A 682 -4.45 -14.91 -9.59
C ASN A 682 -3.82 -13.61 -10.11
N ARG A 683 -2.86 -13.05 -9.37
CA ARG A 683 -2.32 -11.71 -9.63
C ARG A 683 -0.86 -11.57 -9.19
N PRO A 684 0.09 -12.19 -9.92
CA PRO A 684 1.50 -12.07 -9.60
C PRO A 684 2.05 -10.69 -9.98
N SER A 685 2.98 -10.14 -9.20
CA SER A 685 3.63 -8.84 -9.51
C SER A 685 4.69 -8.92 -10.61
N ALA A 686 5.18 -10.13 -10.90
CA ALA A 686 6.15 -10.41 -11.96
C ALA A 686 6.07 -11.89 -12.37
N LEU A 687 6.59 -12.18 -13.56
CA LEU A 687 6.75 -13.54 -14.09
C LEU A 687 8.17 -14.04 -13.82
N PHE A 688 8.35 -15.36 -13.69
CA PHE A 688 9.63 -16.00 -13.34
C PHE A 688 10.26 -16.82 -14.47
N SER A 689 9.62 -16.81 -15.64
CA SER A 689 10.13 -17.35 -16.89
C SER A 689 9.98 -16.32 -18.01
N ARG A 690 10.84 -16.44 -19.02
CA ARG A 690 10.78 -15.58 -20.21
C ARG A 690 9.44 -15.75 -20.94
N LEU A 691 8.87 -14.66 -21.44
CA LEU A 691 7.65 -14.71 -22.25
C LEU A 691 7.88 -15.49 -23.56
N PRO A 692 6.85 -16.21 -24.05
CA PRO A 692 6.93 -16.86 -25.35
C PRO A 692 7.08 -15.80 -26.46
N GLN A 693 7.92 -16.10 -27.44
CA GLN A 693 8.27 -15.15 -28.51
C GLN A 693 7.36 -15.26 -29.75
N SER A 694 6.42 -16.21 -29.76
CA SER A 694 5.45 -16.39 -30.85
C SER A 694 4.15 -17.00 -30.34
N LEU A 695 3.06 -16.78 -31.07
CA LEU A 695 1.77 -17.41 -30.79
C LEU A 695 1.88 -18.94 -30.81
N ALA A 696 2.63 -19.51 -31.76
CA ALA A 696 2.83 -20.96 -31.87
C ALA A 696 3.58 -21.55 -30.66
N ALA A 697 4.45 -20.78 -30.01
CA ALA A 697 5.09 -21.19 -28.75
C ALA A 697 4.09 -21.13 -27.59
N LEU A 698 3.34 -20.02 -27.48
CA LEU A 698 2.31 -19.85 -26.45
C LEU A 698 1.23 -20.94 -26.51
N GLN A 699 0.77 -21.30 -27.71
CA GLN A 699 -0.26 -22.33 -27.92
C GLN A 699 0.13 -23.73 -27.44
N LYS A 700 1.43 -23.97 -27.18
CA LYS A 700 1.94 -25.24 -26.64
C LYS A 700 2.09 -25.23 -25.13
N PHE A 701 1.80 -24.12 -24.46
CA PHE A 701 1.93 -24.02 -23.01
C PHE A 701 1.05 -25.03 -22.31
N THR A 702 1.60 -25.59 -21.25
CA THR A 702 1.00 -26.56 -20.34
C THR A 702 0.95 -25.99 -18.93
N GLU A 703 0.44 -26.78 -17.97
CA GLU A 703 0.49 -26.42 -16.56
C GLU A 703 1.92 -26.10 -16.09
N ASP A 704 2.91 -26.90 -16.52
CA ASP A 704 4.32 -26.72 -16.14
C ASP A 704 4.90 -25.37 -16.56
N ASP A 705 4.47 -24.84 -17.71
CA ASP A 705 4.89 -23.53 -18.20
C ASP A 705 4.31 -22.40 -17.32
N VAL A 706 3.04 -22.52 -16.92
CA VAL A 706 2.39 -21.58 -15.99
C VAL A 706 3.04 -21.65 -14.60
N LEU A 707 3.32 -22.85 -14.09
CA LEU A 707 4.01 -23.03 -12.81
C LEU A 707 5.43 -22.46 -12.84
N SER A 708 6.15 -22.62 -13.96
CA SER A 708 7.49 -22.07 -14.15
C SER A 708 7.51 -20.54 -14.18
N ALA A 709 6.40 -19.92 -14.57
CA ALA A 709 6.25 -18.47 -14.57
C ALA A 709 5.87 -17.91 -13.19
N LEU A 710 5.53 -18.74 -12.20
CA LEU A 710 5.23 -18.36 -10.82
C LEU A 710 6.46 -18.48 -9.91
N PRO A 711 6.50 -17.79 -8.74
CA PRO A 711 7.62 -17.85 -7.80
C PRO A 711 7.69 -19.16 -6.98
N ILE A 712 7.25 -20.30 -7.52
CA ILE A 712 7.14 -21.57 -6.77
C ILE A 712 8.52 -22.05 -6.28
N ARG A 713 9.56 -21.80 -7.06
CA ARG A 713 10.97 -22.11 -6.70
C ARG A 713 11.67 -20.94 -5.99
N ARG A 714 10.92 -19.89 -5.67
CA ARG A 714 11.40 -18.62 -5.11
C ARG A 714 10.56 -18.27 -3.86
N PRO A 715 10.73 -19.02 -2.75
CA PRO A 715 9.87 -18.93 -1.56
C PRO A 715 9.85 -17.54 -0.91
N ARG A 716 10.96 -16.80 -1.00
CA ARG A 716 11.04 -15.42 -0.51
C ARG A 716 10.12 -14.51 -1.31
N GLU A 717 10.21 -14.56 -2.64
CA GLU A 717 9.37 -13.76 -3.53
C GLU A 717 7.89 -14.11 -3.40
N TRP A 718 7.54 -15.41 -3.35
CA TRP A 718 6.16 -15.83 -3.10
C TRP A 718 5.61 -15.21 -1.81
N TRP A 719 6.39 -15.32 -0.73
CA TRP A 719 5.97 -14.83 0.58
C TRP A 719 5.81 -13.31 0.61
N ILE A 720 6.79 -12.55 0.09
CA ILE A 720 6.72 -11.08 0.08
C ILE A 720 5.55 -10.62 -0.80
N MET A 721 5.31 -11.23 -1.97
CA MET A 721 4.16 -10.90 -2.81
C MET A 721 2.83 -11.10 -2.09
N ALA A 722 2.71 -12.14 -1.27
CA ALA A 722 1.47 -12.42 -0.53
C ALA A 722 1.32 -11.53 0.70
N HIS A 723 2.44 -11.16 1.34
CA HIS A 723 2.43 -10.45 2.62
C HIS A 723 2.27 -8.93 2.47
N VAL A 724 2.70 -8.35 1.35
CA VAL A 724 2.52 -6.91 1.08
C VAL A 724 1.04 -6.49 1.13
N PRO A 725 0.12 -7.15 0.41
CA PRO A 725 -1.31 -6.89 0.53
C PRO A 725 -1.83 -7.02 1.97
N TYR A 726 -1.28 -7.92 2.77
CA TYR A 726 -1.69 -8.08 4.17
C TYR A 726 -1.19 -6.94 5.06
N LEU A 727 -0.03 -6.35 4.73
CA LEU A 727 0.49 -5.14 5.39
C LEU A 727 -0.29 -3.89 5.00
N LEU A 728 -0.77 -3.84 3.75
CA LEU A 728 -1.42 -2.70 3.10
C LEU A 728 -2.94 -2.88 2.96
N SER A 729 -3.63 -3.64 3.82
CA SER A 729 -5.09 -3.76 3.70
C SER A 729 -5.74 -3.98 5.04
N PHE A 730 -5.24 -3.29 6.08
CA PHE A 730 -5.80 -3.47 7.40
C PHE A 730 -7.11 -2.68 7.51
N GLU A 731 -8.22 -3.38 7.71
CA GLU A 731 -9.49 -2.70 7.95
C GLU A 731 -9.41 -1.87 9.23
N MET A 732 -9.70 -0.59 9.08
CA MET A 732 -9.58 0.37 10.18
C MET A 732 -10.66 0.18 11.24
N PRO A 733 -10.40 0.58 12.49
CA PRO A 733 -11.42 0.56 13.53
C PRO A 733 -12.62 1.45 13.14
N GLN A 734 -13.79 1.14 13.69
CA GLN A 734 -15.05 1.81 13.35
C GLN A 734 -15.04 3.33 13.58
N ASP A 735 -14.17 3.84 14.45
CA ASP A 735 -14.01 5.26 14.75
C ASP A 735 -13.22 6.04 13.69
N SER A 736 -12.67 5.36 12.67
CA SER A 736 -11.86 5.96 11.61
C SER A 736 -12.58 5.96 10.25
N THR A 737 -13.92 5.91 10.28
CA THR A 737 -14.77 5.79 9.07
C THR A 737 -15.43 7.11 8.69
N ILE A 738 -15.82 7.25 7.42
CA ILE A 738 -16.52 8.46 6.95
C ILE A 738 -17.89 8.64 7.64
N LEU A 739 -18.58 7.56 7.98
CA LEU A 739 -19.81 7.62 8.75
C LEU A 739 -19.57 8.10 10.19
N HIS A 740 -18.48 7.64 10.83
CA HIS A 740 -18.08 8.12 12.15
C HIS A 740 -17.70 9.60 12.12
N TYR A 741 -17.00 10.05 11.08
CA TYR A 741 -16.71 11.46 10.85
C TYR A 741 -18.00 12.29 10.78
N ALA A 742 -18.96 11.92 9.94
CA ALA A 742 -20.21 12.67 9.81
C ALA A 742 -20.95 12.75 11.17
N THR A 743 -20.92 11.67 11.94
CA THR A 743 -21.52 11.59 13.28
C THR A 743 -20.82 12.48 14.31
N THR A 744 -19.49 12.47 14.36
CA THR A 744 -18.74 13.28 15.31
C THR A 744 -18.71 14.75 14.91
N ALA A 745 -18.56 15.03 13.62
CA ALA A 745 -18.46 16.37 13.08
C ALA A 745 -19.75 17.18 13.26
N SER A 746 -20.91 16.53 13.18
CA SER A 746 -22.21 17.15 13.44
C SER A 746 -22.42 17.55 14.91
N ASN A 747 -21.81 16.81 15.84
CA ASN A 747 -21.95 17.03 17.28
C ASN A 747 -20.86 17.92 17.89
N SER A 748 -19.69 18.04 17.24
CA SER A 748 -18.53 18.75 17.79
C SER A 748 -18.67 20.26 17.70
N ARG A 749 -18.74 20.95 18.85
CA ARG A 749 -18.79 22.43 18.92
C ARG A 749 -17.51 23.12 18.40
N SER A 750 -16.39 22.41 18.30
CA SER A 750 -15.12 22.95 17.76
C SER A 750 -15.13 23.07 16.23
N ASN A 751 -16.09 22.44 15.54
CA ASN A 751 -16.24 22.58 14.10
C ASN A 751 -17.00 23.86 13.75
N PRO A 752 -16.68 24.53 12.63
CA PRO A 752 -17.47 25.63 12.09
C PRO A 752 -18.96 25.27 11.96
N SER A 753 -19.86 26.24 12.15
CA SER A 753 -21.30 25.98 12.11
C SER A 753 -21.77 25.44 10.76
N ALA A 754 -21.15 25.87 9.65
CA ALA A 754 -21.42 25.35 8.32
C ALA A 754 -21.18 23.84 8.25
N ILE A 755 -19.99 23.40 8.69
CA ILE A 755 -19.58 21.98 8.73
C ILE A 755 -20.50 21.17 9.63
N ARG A 756 -20.82 21.64 10.84
CA ARG A 756 -21.68 20.89 11.77
C ARG A 756 -23.07 20.62 11.18
N LYS A 757 -23.68 21.63 10.56
CA LYS A 757 -25.01 21.50 9.95
C LYS A 757 -24.97 20.53 8.76
N ALA A 758 -24.01 20.71 7.86
CA ALA A 758 -23.85 19.86 6.68
C ALA A 758 -23.51 18.40 7.06
N ALA A 759 -22.70 18.18 8.10
CA ALA A 759 -22.33 16.85 8.57
C ALA A 759 -23.55 16.03 9.07
N GLY A 760 -24.57 16.69 9.61
CA GLY A 760 -25.82 16.03 10.01
C GLY A 760 -26.59 15.46 8.80
N ALA A 761 -26.61 16.20 7.68
CA ALA A 761 -27.18 15.73 6.43
C ALA A 761 -26.32 14.61 5.81
N LEU A 762 -24.98 14.80 5.78
CA LEU A 762 -24.04 13.79 5.31
C LEU A 762 -24.23 12.45 6.02
N ARG A 763 -24.38 12.45 7.36
CA ARG A 763 -24.62 11.22 8.13
C ARG A 763 -25.87 10.48 7.63
N ASN A 764 -26.99 11.20 7.51
CA ASN A 764 -28.25 10.59 7.08
C ASN A 764 -28.16 10.07 5.63
N ASP A 765 -27.48 10.81 4.74
CA ASP A 765 -27.23 10.40 3.37
C ASP A 765 -26.37 9.12 3.30
N LEU A 766 -25.32 9.03 4.12
CA LEU A 766 -24.47 7.84 4.23
C LEU A 766 -25.22 6.63 4.82
N ASP A 767 -26.08 6.84 5.82
CA ASP A 767 -26.94 5.78 6.37
C ASP A 767 -27.90 5.22 5.32
N VAL A 768 -28.46 6.07 4.46
CA VAL A 768 -29.26 5.62 3.30
C VAL A 768 -28.39 4.87 2.31
N PHE A 769 -27.24 5.43 1.96
CA PHE A 769 -26.32 4.85 0.98
C PHE A 769 -25.79 3.47 1.37
N SER A 770 -25.59 3.19 2.66
CA SER A 770 -25.21 1.84 3.13
C SER A 770 -26.17 0.74 2.64
N ARG A 771 -27.47 1.05 2.53
CA ARG A 771 -28.49 0.13 2.00
C ARG A 771 -28.39 -0.02 0.49
N ASP A 772 -28.03 1.04 -0.22
CA ASP A 772 -27.76 0.98 -1.67
C ASP A 772 -26.53 0.13 -1.97
N VAL A 773 -25.45 0.27 -1.20
CA VAL A 773 -24.24 -0.58 -1.34
C VAL A 773 -24.61 -2.05 -1.22
N TYR A 774 -25.34 -2.41 -0.17
CA TYR A 774 -25.79 -3.79 0.05
C TYR A 774 -26.69 -4.28 -1.09
N ARG A 775 -27.66 -3.47 -1.52
CA ARG A 775 -28.54 -3.79 -2.65
C ARG A 775 -27.76 -4.02 -3.93
N TYR A 776 -26.84 -3.12 -4.28
CA TYR A 776 -26.00 -3.25 -5.48
C TYR A 776 -25.12 -4.50 -5.40
N SER A 777 -24.62 -4.88 -4.23
CA SER A 777 -23.89 -6.14 -4.03
C SER A 777 -24.76 -7.38 -4.27
N LEU A 778 -26.03 -7.36 -3.86
CA LEU A 778 -26.98 -8.46 -4.12
C LEU A 778 -27.39 -8.56 -5.60
N GLU A 779 -27.30 -7.45 -6.33
CA GLU A 779 -27.63 -7.41 -7.77
C GLU A 779 -26.49 -7.93 -8.66
N LEU A 780 -25.27 -8.12 -8.14
CA LEU A 780 -24.15 -8.70 -8.89
C LEU A 780 -24.44 -10.15 -9.29
N ASP A 781 -23.95 -10.60 -10.44
CA ASP A 781 -23.94 -12.02 -10.79
C ASP A 781 -23.01 -12.82 -9.86
N ASP A 782 -21.84 -12.25 -9.50
CA ASP A 782 -20.86 -12.90 -8.63
C ASP A 782 -21.20 -12.76 -7.14
N GLN A 783 -22.12 -13.60 -6.67
CA GLN A 783 -22.50 -13.67 -5.25
C GLN A 783 -21.44 -14.31 -4.33
N GLN A 784 -20.36 -14.86 -4.90
CA GLN A 784 -19.25 -15.42 -4.11
C GLN A 784 -18.27 -14.34 -3.63
N THR A 785 -18.23 -13.18 -4.30
CA THR A 785 -17.41 -12.01 -3.93
C THR A 785 -18.28 -10.75 -3.82
N PRO A 786 -19.06 -10.58 -2.73
CA PRO A 786 -19.88 -9.37 -2.55
C PRO A 786 -19.00 -8.11 -2.57
N TYR A 787 -19.53 -7.02 -3.13
CA TYR A 787 -18.83 -5.74 -3.23
C TYR A 787 -19.39 -4.73 -2.24
N GLU A 788 -18.88 -4.81 -1.01
CA GLU A 788 -19.28 -3.95 0.12
C GLU A 788 -18.16 -2.99 0.57
N VAL A 789 -17.11 -2.86 -0.25
CA VAL A 789 -15.89 -2.09 0.08
C VAL A 789 -16.19 -0.62 0.35
N LEU A 790 -17.24 -0.08 -0.30
CA LEU A 790 -17.68 1.30 -0.18
C LEU A 790 -18.81 1.50 0.84
N ASP A 791 -19.08 0.51 1.70
CA ASP A 791 -19.96 0.71 2.86
C ASP A 791 -19.41 1.87 3.72
N PRO A 792 -20.19 2.94 3.98
CA PRO A 792 -19.75 4.07 4.80
C PRO A 792 -19.30 3.70 6.22
N GLY A 793 -19.78 2.58 6.75
CA GLY A 793 -19.34 2.03 8.04
C GLY A 793 -17.99 1.32 8.02
N ARG A 794 -17.39 1.15 6.82
CA ARG A 794 -16.07 0.52 6.61
C ARG A 794 -15.10 1.44 5.87
N THR A 795 -15.62 2.37 5.08
CA THR A 795 -14.85 3.33 4.29
C THR A 795 -14.07 4.26 5.21
N ALA A 796 -12.74 4.21 5.11
CA ALA A 796 -11.82 5.03 5.91
C ALA A 796 -12.04 6.53 5.66
N ILE A 797 -11.88 7.37 6.68
CA ILE A 797 -11.99 8.85 6.55
C ILE A 797 -10.79 9.47 5.81
N SER A 798 -9.62 8.84 5.88
CA SER A 798 -8.34 9.30 5.33
C SER A 798 -7.57 8.16 4.69
N ILE A 799 -6.49 8.49 3.99
CA ILE A 799 -5.57 7.52 3.44
C ILE A 799 -4.88 6.79 4.60
N LEU A 800 -5.07 5.48 4.66
CA LEU A 800 -4.62 4.58 5.73
C LEU A 800 -4.02 3.31 5.09
N ILE A 801 -3.34 2.46 5.86
CA ILE A 801 -2.65 1.29 5.28
C ILE A 801 -3.56 0.23 4.74
#